data_AF-A0A1V2ESU4-F1
#
_entry.id   AF-A0A1V2ESU4-F1
#
_cell.length_a   1.000
_cell.length_b   1.000
_cell.length_c   1.000
_cell.angle_alpha   90.00
_cell.angle_beta   90.00
_cell.angle_gamma   90.00
#
_symmetry.space_group_name_H-M   'P 1'
#
loop_
_entity.id
_entity.type
_entity.pdbx_description
1 polymer ?
#
loop_
_entity_poly.entity_id
_entity_poly.type
_entity_poly.pdbx_seq_one_letter_code
_entity_poly.pdbx_strand_id
1 'polypeptide(L)'
;MVSRRPRCIAEPAIEAAWRWLLTCPAATPAHEVRRRAGRARLDTGRRRVADHALGLLTRQALRRGPPDRLALIGLGELAARSTCDIEPLLVRALRMRRPCPPGSALVTLTGGRAGPDEDREGHWRAISLEQLMAGTTLNQTLVDQASHLLEHPWELRSRAYGLNFAIRVALQVSPASTLTWVASDPKGTTAPLLEAIGHVVGCSRHAGPLIEALLRCNSPLLRLMGARALGKSGWEDRDPTEMAAAHERLIAAGWSRADAHWIVAQRLKDLSHRRFAARRHVTELEVQRARDFRAPNAPRLSWEVDLAEAAARRLEEAKARLTQVEAGVATLVNLLAKTWPAEIDAVSVRTRIDSCVVGGNAMRLELAEALPLGDARQAMLDDLLRRFDDQLGLRDPARAFQEYFLIRGPEIFAEIRIATRALVLRHEQDEKGVGLRAGQRINRLSIGARALLGRPFARARSHVRHQSATARLACALTFALEVANALAIEREAEARELAKLGVEHAGDLLRKVPDTEWVSPYVEQLACVAVWTMRDGLAPDQRRAWALDPMLQPFARAFAAWTDSNFVAERRECAEHLFTTAGQPALDTRIERFGYDAALTLLDAALATHRSDPRAIQTLRTMWSETEANFAPYGRDPFPARALLDAASAILPLKADPALSHTLMARLC
;
A
#
# COMPACT_ATOMS: atom_id res chain seq x y z
N MET A 1 -19.87 -21.30 -13.93
CA MET A 1 -19.58 -21.14 -15.37
C MET A 1 -19.19 -22.49 -15.96
N VAL A 2 -20.02 -23.07 -16.84
CA VAL A 2 -19.64 -24.25 -17.63
C VAL A 2 -18.65 -23.77 -18.69
N SER A 3 -17.36 -24.09 -18.54
CA SER A 3 -16.38 -23.77 -19.58
C SER A 3 -16.75 -24.56 -20.83
N ARG A 4 -17.18 -23.85 -21.89
CA ARG A 4 -17.23 -24.44 -23.23
C ARG A 4 -15.79 -24.85 -23.56
N ARG A 5 -15.52 -26.16 -23.57
CA ARG A 5 -14.23 -26.70 -24.01
C ARG A 5 -13.97 -26.19 -25.45
N PRO A 6 -12.78 -25.67 -25.76
CA PRO A 6 -12.50 -25.05 -27.04
C PRO A 6 -12.67 -26.06 -28.20
N ARG A 7 -13.34 -25.63 -29.28
CA ARG A 7 -13.46 -26.41 -30.53
C ARG A 7 -12.08 -26.55 -31.19
N CYS A 8 -11.82 -27.69 -31.81
CA CYS A 8 -10.55 -27.97 -32.49
C CYS A 8 -10.40 -27.05 -33.71
N ILE A 9 -9.35 -26.23 -33.75
CA ILE A 9 -8.99 -25.42 -34.93
C ILE A 9 -7.79 -26.04 -35.69
N ALA A 10 -7.18 -27.15 -35.21
CA ALA A 10 -6.00 -27.74 -35.84
C ALA A 10 -5.99 -29.28 -35.86
N GLU A 11 -6.80 -29.90 -36.73
CA GLU A 11 -6.76 -31.35 -37.00
C GLU A 11 -5.39 -31.88 -37.48
N PRO A 12 -4.64 -31.18 -38.37
CA PRO A 12 -3.34 -31.68 -38.86
C PRO A 12 -2.27 -31.79 -37.77
N ALA A 13 -2.28 -30.87 -36.80
CA ALA A 13 -1.31 -30.87 -35.71
C ALA A 13 -1.56 -32.03 -34.73
N ILE A 14 -2.82 -32.27 -34.37
CA ILE A 14 -3.21 -33.39 -33.51
C ILE A 14 -2.86 -34.73 -34.18
N GLU A 15 -3.07 -34.87 -35.49
CA GLU A 15 -2.63 -36.04 -36.24
C GLU A 15 -1.12 -36.23 -36.23
N ALA A 16 -0.35 -35.16 -36.46
CA ALA A 16 1.11 -35.21 -36.40
C ALA A 16 1.61 -35.63 -35.01
N ALA A 17 0.99 -35.12 -33.94
CA ALA A 17 1.30 -35.53 -32.58
C ALA A 17 1.03 -37.02 -32.35
N TRP A 18 -0.12 -37.53 -32.81
CA TRP A 18 -0.43 -38.95 -32.73
C TRP A 18 0.53 -39.82 -33.55
N ARG A 19 0.88 -39.41 -34.78
CA ARG A 19 1.87 -40.11 -35.59
C ARG A 19 3.21 -40.18 -34.87
N TRP A 20 3.68 -39.07 -34.30
CA TRP A 20 4.93 -39.03 -33.54
C TRP A 20 4.88 -39.90 -32.26
N LEU A 21 3.78 -39.86 -31.50
CA LEU A 21 3.61 -40.69 -30.31
C LEU A 21 3.58 -42.19 -30.67
N LEU A 22 2.91 -42.54 -31.77
CA LEU A 22 2.55 -43.92 -32.12
C LEU A 22 3.48 -44.62 -33.11
N THR A 23 4.48 -43.97 -33.72
CA THR A 23 5.44 -44.64 -34.61
C THR A 23 6.35 -45.61 -33.84
N CYS A 24 5.97 -46.89 -33.80
CA CYS A 24 6.79 -47.99 -33.29
C CYS A 24 6.60 -49.23 -34.18
N PRO A 25 7.68 -49.82 -34.70
CA PRO A 25 7.68 -51.17 -35.26
C PRO A 25 7.85 -52.20 -34.12
N ALA A 26 6.97 -53.20 -34.10
CA ALA A 26 7.04 -54.45 -33.34
C ALA A 26 6.85 -54.45 -31.79
N ALA A 27 5.97 -55.38 -31.39
CA ALA A 27 5.88 -56.09 -30.10
C ALA A 27 5.52 -55.33 -28.82
N THR A 28 4.22 -55.05 -28.61
CA THR A 28 3.55 -55.10 -27.29
C THR A 28 2.02 -54.92 -27.50
N PRO A 29 1.16 -55.16 -26.48
CA PRO A 29 -0.31 -54.94 -26.52
C PRO A 29 -0.76 -53.52 -26.92
N ALA A 30 0.19 -52.64 -27.21
CA ALA A 30 0.05 -51.37 -27.92
C ALA A 30 -0.81 -51.44 -29.19
N HIS A 31 -0.98 -52.61 -29.83
CA HIS A 31 -1.91 -52.76 -30.96
C HIS A 31 -3.39 -52.68 -30.53
N GLU A 32 -3.75 -53.09 -29.31
CA GLU A 32 -5.09 -52.90 -28.72
C GLU A 32 -5.29 -51.49 -28.18
N VAL A 33 -4.23 -50.87 -27.63
CA VAL A 33 -4.23 -49.43 -27.27
C VAL A 33 -4.37 -48.58 -28.53
N ARG A 34 -3.73 -48.93 -29.65
CA ARG A 34 -3.94 -48.29 -30.98
C ARG A 34 -5.36 -48.52 -31.51
N ARG A 35 -6.00 -49.67 -31.23
CA ARG A 35 -7.41 -49.94 -31.62
C ARG A 35 -8.43 -49.19 -30.75
N ARG A 36 -8.17 -49.00 -29.45
CA ARG A 36 -9.05 -48.26 -28.51
C ARG A 36 -8.79 -46.74 -28.52
N ALA A 37 -7.55 -46.30 -28.71
CA ALA A 37 -7.18 -44.89 -28.85
C ALA A 37 -7.41 -44.36 -30.29
N GLY A 38 -7.22 -45.21 -31.31
CA GLY A 38 -7.41 -44.86 -32.72
C GLY A 38 -8.87 -44.93 -33.22
N ARG A 39 -9.81 -45.50 -32.44
CA ARG A 39 -11.26 -45.46 -32.73
C ARG A 39 -12.06 -44.43 -31.93
N ALA A 40 -11.41 -43.54 -31.17
CA ALA A 40 -12.05 -42.34 -30.65
C ALA A 40 -12.22 -41.32 -31.80
N ARG A 41 -13.17 -41.60 -32.70
CA ARG A 41 -13.55 -40.79 -33.88
C ARG A 41 -13.77 -39.30 -33.54
N LEU A 42 -13.59 -38.47 -34.57
CA LEU A 42 -13.59 -36.99 -34.56
C LEU A 42 -14.97 -36.34 -34.35
N ASP A 43 -16.03 -37.10 -34.07
CA ASP A 43 -17.40 -36.60 -34.30
C ASP A 43 -18.19 -36.04 -33.11
N THR A 44 -17.72 -36.05 -31.85
CA THR A 44 -18.64 -35.70 -30.72
C THR A 44 -18.10 -34.78 -29.63
N GLY A 45 -17.03 -34.02 -29.86
CA GLY A 45 -16.69 -32.86 -29.02
C GLY A 45 -16.35 -33.12 -27.54
N ARG A 46 -16.28 -34.39 -27.10
CA ARG A 46 -15.88 -34.77 -25.73
C ARG A 46 -14.89 -35.94 -25.77
N ARG A 47 -13.62 -35.62 -25.99
CA ARG A 47 -12.50 -36.57 -25.87
C ARG A 47 -11.81 -36.39 -24.51
N ARG A 48 -11.50 -37.50 -23.82
CA ARG A 48 -10.55 -37.54 -22.70
C ARG A 48 -9.40 -38.45 -23.14
N VAL A 49 -8.22 -37.89 -23.30
CA VAL A 49 -6.99 -38.70 -23.39
C VAL A 49 -6.71 -39.19 -21.97
N ALA A 50 -6.44 -40.48 -21.77
CA ALA A 50 -6.03 -40.96 -20.45
C ALA A 50 -4.67 -40.35 -20.10
N ASP A 51 -4.60 -39.55 -19.04
CA ASP A 51 -3.42 -38.74 -18.67
C ASP A 51 -2.17 -39.60 -18.54
N HIS A 52 -2.31 -40.81 -17.99
CA HIS A 52 -1.21 -41.75 -17.84
C HIS A 52 -0.63 -42.21 -19.19
N ALA A 53 -1.48 -42.42 -20.20
CA ALA A 53 -1.06 -42.86 -21.53
C ALA A 53 -0.30 -41.76 -22.28
N LEU A 54 -0.76 -40.51 -22.18
CA LEU A 54 -0.09 -39.37 -22.82
C LEU A 54 1.33 -39.18 -22.27
N GLY A 55 1.51 -39.21 -20.95
CA GLY A 55 2.82 -39.09 -20.31
C GLY A 55 3.77 -40.24 -20.68
N LEU A 56 3.28 -41.48 -20.68
CA LEU A 56 4.08 -42.66 -21.07
C LEU A 56 4.51 -42.63 -22.54
N LEU A 57 3.56 -42.37 -23.45
CA LEU A 57 3.85 -42.30 -24.89
C LEU A 57 4.82 -41.17 -25.21
N THR A 58 4.66 -40.01 -24.55
CA THR A 58 5.59 -38.88 -24.72
C THR A 58 7.01 -39.26 -24.28
N ARG A 59 7.17 -39.92 -23.12
CA ARG A 59 8.50 -40.41 -22.66
C ARG A 59 9.11 -41.41 -23.64
N GLN A 60 8.32 -42.35 -24.15
CA GLN A 60 8.80 -43.34 -25.11
C GLN A 60 9.18 -42.71 -26.46
N ALA A 61 8.40 -41.75 -26.95
CA ALA A 61 8.68 -41.04 -28.19
C ALA A 61 9.93 -40.16 -28.06
N LEU A 62 10.11 -39.47 -26.93
CA LEU A 62 11.31 -38.66 -26.63
C LEU A 62 12.61 -39.47 -26.58
N ARG A 63 12.57 -40.78 -26.30
CA ARG A 63 13.75 -41.65 -26.42
C ARG A 63 14.18 -41.82 -27.88
N ARG A 64 13.23 -41.78 -28.81
CA ARG A 64 13.46 -41.96 -30.26
C ARG A 64 13.94 -40.66 -30.89
N GLY A 65 13.25 -39.55 -30.63
CA GLY A 65 13.56 -38.27 -31.27
C GLY A 65 12.75 -37.11 -30.68
N PRO A 66 13.18 -35.85 -30.91
CA PRO A 66 12.35 -34.70 -30.60
C PRO A 66 11.09 -34.69 -31.50
N PRO A 67 9.96 -34.12 -31.04
CA PRO A 67 8.81 -33.87 -31.91
C PRO A 67 9.14 -32.78 -32.94
N ASP A 68 8.57 -32.89 -34.13
CA ASP A 68 8.53 -31.79 -35.10
C ASP A 68 7.51 -30.72 -34.68
N ARG A 69 7.36 -29.67 -35.49
CA ARG A 69 6.43 -28.56 -35.26
C ARG A 69 5.00 -28.95 -35.03
N LEU A 70 4.44 -29.64 -36.02
CA LEU A 70 3.03 -29.98 -36.03
C LEU A 70 2.74 -30.95 -34.89
N ALA A 71 3.68 -31.86 -34.61
CA ALA A 71 3.62 -32.73 -33.45
C ALA A 71 3.67 -31.95 -32.13
N LEU A 72 4.53 -30.94 -31.97
CA LEU A 72 4.61 -30.16 -30.73
C LEU A 72 3.33 -29.31 -30.50
N ILE A 73 2.80 -28.68 -31.54
CA ILE A 73 1.53 -27.95 -31.48
C ILE A 73 0.39 -28.92 -31.13
N GLY A 74 0.35 -30.08 -31.78
CA GLY A 74 -0.65 -31.11 -31.49
C GLY A 74 -0.54 -31.69 -30.08
N LEU A 75 0.68 -31.83 -29.54
CA LEU A 75 0.89 -32.22 -28.14
C LEU A 75 0.33 -31.17 -27.18
N GLY A 76 0.48 -29.88 -27.49
CA GLY A 76 -0.14 -28.80 -26.72
C GLY A 76 -1.67 -28.83 -26.76
N GLU A 77 -2.25 -29.11 -27.93
CA GLU A 77 -3.69 -29.33 -28.07
C GLU A 77 -4.18 -30.55 -27.26
N LEU A 78 -3.41 -31.65 -27.25
CA LEU A 78 -3.73 -32.83 -26.44
C LEU A 78 -3.59 -32.53 -24.95
N ALA A 79 -2.53 -31.83 -24.54
CA ALA A 79 -2.26 -31.42 -23.16
C ALA A 79 -3.34 -30.48 -22.61
N ALA A 80 -3.82 -29.51 -23.40
CA ALA A 80 -4.90 -28.61 -23.00
C ALA A 80 -6.24 -29.34 -22.70
N ARG A 81 -6.37 -30.60 -23.14
CA ARG A 81 -7.55 -31.45 -22.95
C ARG A 81 -7.30 -32.59 -21.95
N SER A 82 -6.14 -32.61 -21.33
CA SER A 82 -5.64 -33.60 -20.38
C SER A 82 -5.23 -32.89 -19.08
N THR A 83 -5.18 -33.61 -17.95
CA THR A 83 -4.54 -33.10 -16.73
C THR A 83 -3.08 -33.55 -16.62
N CYS A 84 -2.53 -34.20 -17.66
CA CYS A 84 -1.13 -34.60 -17.73
C CYS A 84 -0.24 -33.42 -18.09
N ASP A 85 0.70 -33.08 -17.20
CA ASP A 85 1.73 -32.08 -17.48
C ASP A 85 2.93 -32.71 -18.21
N ILE A 86 2.91 -32.65 -19.53
CA ILE A 86 3.99 -33.15 -20.40
C ILE A 86 5.09 -32.11 -20.69
N GLU A 87 4.87 -30.85 -20.34
CA GLU A 87 5.79 -29.75 -20.65
C GLU A 87 7.18 -29.95 -20.02
N PRO A 88 7.31 -30.30 -18.72
CA PRO A 88 8.62 -30.56 -18.11
C PRO A 88 9.38 -31.73 -18.74
N LEU A 89 8.66 -32.75 -19.21
CA LEU A 89 9.25 -33.93 -19.86
C LEU A 89 9.90 -33.55 -21.19
N LEU A 90 9.19 -32.75 -22.01
CA LEU A 90 9.70 -32.25 -23.28
C LEU A 90 10.89 -31.33 -23.06
N VAL A 91 10.78 -30.34 -22.17
CA VAL A 91 11.86 -29.39 -21.87
C VAL A 91 13.12 -30.11 -21.41
N ARG A 92 13.01 -31.08 -20.49
CA ARG A 92 14.16 -31.85 -20.00
C ARG A 92 14.81 -32.66 -21.12
N ALA A 93 14.03 -33.38 -21.92
CA ALA A 93 14.58 -34.22 -22.98
C ALA A 93 15.25 -33.39 -24.09
N LEU A 94 14.68 -32.25 -24.45
CA LEU A 94 15.24 -31.35 -25.46
C LEU A 94 16.52 -30.67 -24.98
N ARG A 95 16.61 -30.27 -23.70
CA ARG A 95 17.84 -29.70 -23.11
C ARG A 95 19.02 -30.69 -23.09
N MET A 96 18.74 -31.98 -22.91
CA MET A 96 19.77 -33.03 -22.81
C MET A 96 20.38 -33.44 -24.16
N ARG A 97 19.78 -33.07 -25.29
CA ARG A 97 20.21 -33.49 -26.65
C ARG A 97 21.15 -32.48 -27.34
N ARG A 98 22.04 -31.78 -26.63
CA ARG A 98 22.98 -30.81 -27.23
C ARG A 98 24.02 -31.49 -28.17
N PRO A 99 24.41 -30.86 -29.30
CA PRO A 99 24.01 -29.54 -29.78
C PRO A 99 22.92 -29.64 -30.87
N CYS A 100 21.67 -29.35 -30.53
CA CYS A 100 20.76 -28.85 -31.56
C CYS A 100 21.20 -27.41 -31.88
N PRO A 101 21.60 -27.08 -33.12
CA PRO A 101 21.90 -25.71 -33.45
C PRO A 101 20.65 -24.86 -33.18
N PRO A 102 20.78 -23.72 -32.49
CA PRO A 102 19.67 -22.95 -31.92
C PRO A 102 18.62 -22.51 -32.93
N GLY A 103 18.95 -22.53 -34.22
CA GLY A 103 18.03 -22.24 -35.32
C GLY A 103 17.25 -23.46 -35.83
N SER A 104 17.79 -24.68 -35.88
CA SER A 104 17.12 -25.74 -36.67
C SER A 104 15.85 -26.29 -35.99
N ALA A 105 15.86 -26.49 -34.67
CA ALA A 105 14.65 -26.89 -33.95
C ALA A 105 13.59 -25.76 -33.98
N LEU A 106 13.99 -24.50 -33.82
CA LEU A 106 13.10 -23.34 -33.75
C LEU A 106 12.55 -22.86 -35.11
N VAL A 107 13.38 -22.88 -36.17
CA VAL A 107 12.98 -22.61 -37.56
C VAL A 107 12.02 -23.69 -38.06
N THR A 108 12.26 -24.95 -37.68
CA THR A 108 11.31 -26.03 -37.98
C THR A 108 10.01 -25.85 -37.21
N LEU A 109 10.04 -25.37 -35.96
CA LEU A 109 8.87 -25.14 -35.06
C LEU A 109 7.98 -23.95 -35.43
N THR A 110 8.38 -23.04 -36.33
CA THR A 110 7.68 -21.75 -36.45
C THR A 110 7.47 -21.20 -37.87
N GLY A 111 8.10 -21.76 -38.90
CA GLY A 111 8.05 -21.24 -40.27
C GLY A 111 6.79 -21.49 -41.12
N GLY A 112 5.58 -21.38 -40.57
CA GLY A 112 4.38 -21.55 -41.40
C GLY A 112 3.16 -20.87 -40.83
N ARG A 113 2.65 -19.90 -41.58
CA ARG A 113 1.44 -19.13 -41.31
C ARG A 113 0.31 -20.02 -40.77
N ALA A 114 -0.22 -19.67 -39.61
CA ALA A 114 -1.64 -19.90 -39.38
C ALA A 114 -2.37 -19.05 -40.42
N GLY A 115 -3.30 -19.65 -41.16
CA GLY A 115 -4.10 -18.93 -42.15
C GLY A 115 -4.78 -17.70 -41.53
N PRO A 116 -5.08 -16.68 -42.34
CA PRO A 116 -5.79 -15.51 -41.87
C PRO A 116 -7.25 -15.92 -41.64
N ASP A 117 -7.61 -16.28 -40.41
CA ASP A 117 -9.01 -16.33 -39.99
C ASP A 117 -9.12 -16.31 -38.46
N GLU A 118 -9.44 -15.14 -37.93
CA GLU A 118 -10.53 -14.86 -36.99
C GLU A 118 -10.23 -13.48 -36.36
N ASP A 119 -10.59 -12.44 -37.11
CA ASP A 119 -10.97 -11.16 -36.50
C ASP A 119 -12.16 -11.43 -35.56
N ARG A 120 -11.92 -11.48 -34.24
CA ARG A 120 -12.70 -10.78 -33.19
C ARG A 120 -12.38 -11.22 -31.76
N GLU A 121 -12.22 -10.20 -30.93
CA GLU A 121 -12.40 -10.11 -29.47
C GLU A 121 -11.44 -10.89 -28.55
N GLY A 122 -10.18 -10.48 -28.55
CA GLY A 122 -9.47 -10.18 -27.30
C GLY A 122 -9.55 -8.66 -27.03
N HIS A 123 -9.60 -8.21 -25.78
CA HIS A 123 -9.72 -6.78 -25.46
C HIS A 123 -8.53 -5.93 -25.94
N TRP A 124 -7.42 -6.57 -26.32
CA TRP A 124 -6.25 -5.93 -26.94
C TRP A 124 -6.26 -6.12 -28.46
N ARG A 125 -6.37 -5.02 -29.22
CA ARG A 125 -6.27 -5.06 -30.70
C ARG A 125 -4.83 -5.44 -31.10
N ALA A 126 -4.66 -6.32 -32.09
CA ALA A 126 -3.35 -6.78 -32.56
C ALA A 126 -2.40 -5.63 -32.93
N ILE A 127 -2.93 -4.57 -33.55
CA ILE A 127 -2.22 -3.33 -33.87
C ILE A 127 -1.65 -2.66 -32.61
N SER A 128 -2.40 -2.65 -31.50
CA SER A 128 -1.94 -2.08 -30.24
C SER A 128 -0.79 -2.89 -29.64
N LEU A 129 -0.82 -4.22 -29.71
CA LEU A 129 0.27 -5.07 -29.20
C LEU A 129 1.55 -4.92 -30.03
N GLU A 130 1.42 -4.84 -31.36
CA GLU A 130 2.55 -4.59 -32.26
C GLU A 130 3.16 -3.20 -32.02
N GLN A 131 2.32 -2.17 -31.83
CA GLN A 131 2.77 -0.82 -31.45
C GLN A 131 3.50 -0.80 -30.10
N LEU A 132 3.04 -1.57 -29.11
CA LEU A 132 3.70 -1.68 -27.81
C LEU A 132 5.06 -2.39 -27.90
N MET A 133 5.16 -3.41 -28.75
CA MET A 133 6.41 -4.12 -29.04
C MET A 133 7.42 -3.26 -29.83
N ALA A 134 6.92 -2.37 -30.69
CA ALA A 134 7.70 -1.44 -31.51
C ALA A 134 8.05 -0.13 -30.80
N GLY A 135 7.49 0.14 -29.62
CA GLY A 135 7.82 1.32 -28.83
C GLY A 135 9.31 1.40 -28.49
N THR A 136 9.86 2.60 -28.46
CA THR A 136 11.31 2.84 -28.30
C THR A 136 11.72 3.41 -26.95
N THR A 137 10.78 3.91 -26.14
CA THR A 137 11.05 4.60 -24.88
C THR A 137 10.39 3.93 -23.68
N LEU A 138 11.15 3.70 -22.60
CA LEU A 138 10.62 3.23 -21.32
C LEU A 138 9.75 4.32 -20.67
N ASN A 139 8.53 3.97 -20.26
CA ASN A 139 7.61 4.88 -19.55
C ASN A 139 6.68 4.08 -18.61
N GLN A 140 5.95 4.79 -17.74
CA GLN A 140 5.05 4.17 -16.76
C GLN A 140 3.98 3.29 -17.43
N THR A 141 3.45 3.70 -18.57
CA THR A 141 2.43 2.95 -19.32
C THR A 141 2.93 1.56 -19.73
N LEU A 142 4.17 1.46 -20.23
CA LEU A 142 4.78 0.16 -20.57
C LEU A 142 5.07 -0.68 -19.33
N VAL A 143 5.43 -0.06 -18.20
CA VAL A 143 5.60 -0.76 -16.92
C VAL A 143 4.28 -1.37 -16.47
N ASP A 144 3.20 -0.59 -16.46
CA ASP A 144 1.87 -1.04 -16.04
C ASP A 144 1.38 -2.18 -16.94
N GLN A 145 1.60 -2.05 -18.25
CA GLN A 145 1.27 -3.11 -19.23
C GLN A 145 2.11 -4.37 -19.02
N ALA A 146 3.43 -4.26 -18.84
CA ALA A 146 4.28 -5.42 -18.56
C ALA A 146 3.84 -6.14 -17.27
N SER A 147 3.52 -5.37 -16.22
CA SER A 147 3.00 -5.90 -14.95
C SER A 147 1.67 -6.62 -15.16
N HIS A 148 0.71 -5.98 -15.84
CA HIS A 148 -0.60 -6.54 -16.15
C HIS A 148 -0.49 -7.84 -16.98
N LEU A 149 0.36 -7.86 -18.02
CA LEU A 149 0.59 -9.05 -18.85
C LEU A 149 1.21 -10.22 -18.09
N LEU A 150 2.08 -9.92 -17.12
CA LEU A 150 2.61 -10.95 -16.24
C LEU A 150 1.54 -11.46 -15.26
N GLU A 151 0.68 -10.58 -14.73
CA GLU A 151 -0.33 -10.89 -13.69
C GLU A 151 -1.55 -11.59 -14.23
N HIS A 152 -1.94 -11.22 -15.45
CA HIS A 152 -3.13 -11.72 -16.11
C HIS A 152 -2.80 -12.26 -17.50
N PRO A 153 -1.86 -13.23 -17.63
CA PRO A 153 -1.49 -13.77 -18.94
C PRO A 153 -2.70 -14.43 -19.64
N TRP A 154 -3.70 -14.88 -18.87
CA TRP A 154 -4.93 -15.46 -19.40
C TRP A 154 -5.86 -14.45 -20.09
N GLU A 155 -5.66 -13.14 -19.93
CA GLU A 155 -6.45 -12.13 -20.65
C GLU A 155 -6.04 -12.02 -22.13
N LEU A 156 -4.84 -12.50 -22.46
CA LEU A 156 -4.37 -12.65 -23.84
C LEU A 156 -4.86 -13.92 -24.53
N ARG A 157 -5.65 -14.77 -23.84
CA ARG A 157 -6.08 -16.13 -24.25
C ARG A 157 -6.19 -16.27 -25.77
N SER A 158 -5.12 -16.76 -26.37
CA SER A 158 -5.15 -17.13 -27.78
C SER A 158 -5.94 -18.44 -27.90
N ARG A 159 -6.84 -18.54 -28.90
CA ARG A 159 -7.50 -19.84 -29.22
C ARG A 159 -6.49 -20.89 -29.73
N ALA A 160 -5.21 -20.53 -29.85
CA ALA A 160 -4.10 -21.34 -30.33
C ALA A 160 -3.32 -22.02 -29.17
N TYR A 161 -4.02 -22.82 -28.36
CA TYR A 161 -3.45 -23.54 -27.21
C TYR A 161 -2.19 -24.34 -27.56
N GLY A 162 -2.19 -25.02 -28.70
CA GLY A 162 -1.03 -25.76 -29.21
C GLY A 162 0.18 -24.88 -29.54
N LEU A 163 -0.06 -23.71 -30.13
CA LEU A 163 1.02 -22.77 -30.47
C LEU A 163 1.61 -22.14 -29.20
N ASN A 164 0.76 -21.70 -28.27
CA ASN A 164 1.21 -21.19 -26.97
C ASN A 164 2.08 -22.23 -26.24
N PHE A 165 1.62 -23.49 -26.17
CA PHE A 165 2.38 -24.59 -25.59
C PHE A 165 3.75 -24.77 -26.26
N ALA A 166 3.79 -24.78 -27.59
CA ALA A 166 5.03 -24.93 -28.34
C ALA A 166 6.02 -23.77 -28.05
N ILE A 167 5.52 -22.53 -27.99
CA ILE A 167 6.32 -21.36 -27.63
C ILE A 167 6.84 -21.48 -26.18
N ARG A 168 6.02 -21.91 -25.22
CA ARG A 168 6.46 -22.11 -23.83
C ARG A 168 7.58 -23.14 -23.70
N VAL A 169 7.49 -24.27 -24.42
CA VAL A 169 8.55 -25.28 -24.48
C VAL A 169 9.81 -24.67 -25.09
N ALA A 170 9.67 -23.94 -26.21
CA ALA A 170 10.81 -23.31 -26.89
C ALA A 170 11.50 -22.25 -26.03
N LEU A 171 10.75 -21.37 -25.37
CA LEU A 171 11.26 -20.36 -24.43
C LEU A 171 12.04 -21.00 -23.27
N GLN A 172 11.65 -22.18 -22.80
CA GLN A 172 12.36 -22.89 -21.74
C GLN A 172 13.60 -23.64 -22.25
N VAL A 173 13.62 -24.09 -23.50
CA VAL A 173 14.77 -24.81 -24.08
C VAL A 173 15.84 -23.85 -24.59
N SER A 174 15.45 -22.78 -25.31
CA SER A 174 16.35 -21.80 -25.91
C SER A 174 15.73 -20.39 -25.90
N PRO A 175 15.77 -19.68 -24.74
CA PRO A 175 15.09 -18.39 -24.60
C PRO A 175 15.58 -17.33 -25.60
N ALA A 176 16.89 -17.08 -25.69
CA ALA A 176 17.46 -16.01 -26.52
C ALA A 176 17.15 -16.20 -28.03
N SER A 177 17.28 -17.43 -28.52
CA SER A 177 16.98 -17.77 -29.92
C SER A 177 15.50 -17.58 -30.25
N THR A 178 14.62 -17.97 -29.32
CA THR A 178 13.17 -17.80 -29.47
C THR A 178 12.78 -16.33 -29.54
N LEU A 179 13.37 -15.49 -28.67
CA LEU A 179 13.11 -14.05 -28.63
C LEU A 179 13.64 -13.33 -29.88
N THR A 180 14.83 -13.71 -30.37
CA THR A 180 15.41 -13.20 -31.63
C THR A 180 14.52 -13.52 -32.82
N TRP A 181 13.97 -14.74 -32.86
CA TRP A 181 13.05 -15.14 -33.91
C TRP A 181 11.75 -14.32 -33.88
N VAL A 182 11.12 -14.12 -32.72
CA VAL A 182 9.89 -13.30 -32.67
C VAL A 182 10.14 -11.84 -33.07
N ALA A 183 11.31 -11.30 -32.76
CA ALA A 183 11.70 -9.98 -33.25
C ALA A 183 11.81 -9.91 -34.79
N SER A 184 12.06 -11.05 -35.46
CA SER A 184 12.20 -11.14 -36.92
C SER A 184 10.89 -11.45 -37.66
N ASP A 185 9.83 -11.95 -37.00
CA ASP A 185 8.53 -12.28 -37.61
C ASP A 185 7.34 -11.83 -36.74
N PRO A 186 6.94 -10.54 -36.82
CA PRO A 186 5.96 -9.96 -35.90
C PRO A 186 4.50 -10.34 -36.20
N LYS A 187 4.17 -10.87 -37.38
CA LYS A 187 2.76 -11.01 -37.80
C LYS A 187 2.09 -12.23 -37.16
N GLY A 188 1.17 -12.00 -36.22
CA GLY A 188 0.27 -13.02 -35.65
C GLY A 188 0.86 -13.90 -34.54
N THR A 189 2.10 -13.66 -34.13
CA THR A 189 2.83 -14.43 -33.09
C THR A 189 2.97 -13.67 -31.77
N THR A 190 2.71 -12.35 -31.77
CA THR A 190 2.90 -11.46 -30.62
C THR A 190 2.03 -11.83 -29.42
N ALA A 191 0.72 -11.97 -29.61
CA ALA A 191 -0.20 -12.33 -28.53
C ALA A 191 0.12 -13.69 -27.88
N PRO A 192 0.30 -14.80 -28.64
CA PRO A 192 0.66 -16.09 -28.04
C PRO A 192 2.07 -16.08 -27.44
N LEU A 193 3.01 -15.27 -27.95
CA LEU A 193 4.32 -15.07 -27.30
C LEU A 193 4.16 -14.42 -25.93
N LEU A 194 3.48 -13.27 -25.84
CA LEU A 194 3.36 -12.51 -24.60
C LEU A 194 2.61 -13.34 -23.54
N GLU A 195 1.57 -14.09 -23.94
CA GLU A 195 0.87 -15.06 -23.10
C GLU A 195 1.83 -16.17 -22.60
N ALA A 196 2.63 -16.75 -23.51
CA ALA A 196 3.60 -17.80 -23.17
C ALA A 196 4.70 -17.29 -22.22
N ILE A 197 5.21 -16.07 -22.44
CA ILE A 197 6.18 -15.43 -21.54
C ILE A 197 5.57 -15.25 -20.16
N GLY A 198 4.38 -14.64 -20.08
CA GLY A 198 3.68 -14.43 -18.81
C GLY A 198 3.45 -15.73 -18.05
N HIS A 199 3.08 -16.81 -18.75
CA HIS A 199 2.90 -18.12 -18.14
C HIS A 199 4.21 -18.76 -17.67
N VAL A 200 5.28 -18.76 -18.49
CA VAL A 200 6.56 -19.35 -18.10
C VAL A 200 7.17 -18.59 -16.92
N VAL A 201 7.18 -17.26 -17.00
CA VAL A 201 7.72 -16.39 -15.95
C VAL A 201 6.88 -16.48 -14.67
N GLY A 202 5.56 -16.46 -14.78
CA GLY A 202 4.65 -16.44 -13.63
C GLY A 202 4.53 -17.77 -12.90
N CYS A 203 4.68 -18.90 -13.60
CA CYS A 203 4.33 -20.21 -13.07
C CYS A 203 5.50 -21.23 -13.03
N SER A 204 6.62 -21.00 -13.71
CA SER A 204 7.71 -21.99 -13.80
C SER A 204 8.85 -21.72 -12.81
N ARG A 205 9.24 -22.74 -12.03
CA ARG A 205 10.44 -22.73 -11.19
C ARG A 205 11.74 -22.60 -12.00
N HIS A 206 11.68 -22.79 -13.32
CA HIS A 206 12.84 -22.76 -14.22
C HIS A 206 12.87 -21.50 -15.11
N ALA A 207 12.18 -20.42 -14.72
CA ALA A 207 12.11 -19.18 -15.49
C ALA A 207 13.44 -18.40 -15.57
N GLY A 208 14.41 -18.66 -14.69
CA GLY A 208 15.67 -17.90 -14.59
C GLY A 208 16.38 -17.59 -15.93
N PRO A 209 16.66 -18.59 -16.78
CA PRO A 209 17.27 -18.37 -18.10
C PRO A 209 16.43 -17.51 -19.06
N LEU A 210 15.09 -17.59 -18.97
CA LEU A 210 14.21 -16.75 -19.77
C LEU A 210 14.23 -15.31 -19.27
N ILE A 211 14.21 -15.09 -17.95
CA ILE A 211 14.33 -13.76 -17.34
C ILE A 211 15.62 -13.08 -17.82
N GLU A 212 16.76 -13.78 -17.74
CA GLU A 212 18.05 -13.27 -18.22
C GLU A 212 18.05 -12.90 -19.72
N ALA A 213 17.37 -13.69 -20.55
CA ALA A 213 17.25 -13.39 -21.97
C ALA A 213 16.35 -12.17 -22.22
N LEU A 214 15.22 -12.06 -21.51
CA LEU A 214 14.32 -10.92 -21.59
C LEU A 214 15.01 -9.61 -21.20
N LEU A 215 15.80 -9.62 -20.11
CA LEU A 215 16.54 -8.45 -19.63
C LEU A 215 17.49 -7.84 -20.67
N ARG A 216 17.98 -8.66 -21.61
CA ARG A 216 18.90 -8.29 -22.69
C ARG A 216 18.19 -8.10 -24.04
N CYS A 217 16.86 -8.21 -24.10
CA CYS A 217 16.11 -8.00 -25.33
C CYS A 217 16.09 -6.51 -25.72
N ASN A 218 16.11 -6.27 -27.03
CA ASN A 218 16.01 -4.92 -27.61
C ASN A 218 14.58 -4.35 -27.55
N SER A 219 13.54 -5.18 -27.39
CA SER A 219 12.17 -4.70 -27.23
C SER A 219 11.95 -4.19 -25.79
N PRO A 220 11.61 -2.91 -25.57
CA PRO A 220 11.42 -2.35 -24.23
C PRO A 220 10.35 -3.09 -23.42
N LEU A 221 9.26 -3.53 -24.05
CA LEU A 221 8.21 -4.30 -23.37
C LEU A 221 8.74 -5.65 -22.85
N LEU A 222 9.44 -6.41 -23.69
CA LEU A 222 10.02 -7.70 -23.28
C LEU A 222 11.08 -7.51 -22.20
N ARG A 223 11.91 -6.47 -22.34
CA ARG A 223 12.91 -6.08 -21.34
C ARG A 223 12.25 -5.79 -20.00
N LEU A 224 11.17 -5.00 -19.99
CA LEU A 224 10.38 -4.69 -18.82
C LEU A 224 9.68 -5.91 -18.21
N MET A 225 9.16 -6.82 -19.04
CA MET A 225 8.63 -8.09 -18.53
C MET A 225 9.71 -8.89 -17.81
N GLY A 226 10.93 -8.97 -18.34
CA GLY A 226 12.07 -9.57 -17.65
C GLY A 226 12.44 -8.85 -16.34
N ALA A 227 12.42 -7.52 -16.35
CA ALA A 227 12.74 -6.72 -15.18
C ALA A 227 11.69 -6.86 -14.06
N ARG A 228 10.40 -6.88 -14.42
CA ARG A 228 9.28 -7.16 -13.51
C ARG A 228 9.23 -8.63 -13.10
N ALA A 229 9.79 -9.55 -13.90
CA ALA A 229 9.88 -10.97 -13.59
C ALA A 229 10.92 -11.30 -12.52
N LEU A 230 12.07 -10.62 -12.52
CA LEU A 230 12.99 -10.62 -11.37
C LEU A 230 12.19 -10.36 -10.09
N GLY A 231 11.23 -9.43 -10.24
CA GLY A 231 10.16 -8.98 -9.37
C GLY A 231 9.03 -9.96 -8.99
N LYS A 232 8.97 -11.20 -9.52
CA LYS A 232 7.71 -11.97 -9.50
C LYS A 232 7.70 -13.44 -9.02
N SER A 233 8.81 -14.18 -9.03
CA SER A 233 8.79 -15.60 -8.62
C SER A 233 8.50 -15.82 -7.11
N GLY A 234 7.25 -16.13 -6.71
CA GLY A 234 6.91 -16.57 -5.33
C GLY A 234 7.00 -15.52 -4.21
N TRP A 235 6.52 -14.30 -4.47
CA TRP A 235 6.79 -13.07 -3.69
C TRP A 235 6.00 -12.85 -2.40
N GLU A 236 5.46 -13.89 -1.81
CA GLU A 236 4.81 -13.77 -0.50
C GLU A 236 5.83 -13.95 0.64
N ASP A 237 6.96 -14.63 0.41
CA ASP A 237 7.90 -15.02 1.48
C ASP A 237 9.40 -14.80 1.19
N ARG A 238 9.77 -14.03 0.16
CA ARG A 238 11.19 -13.92 -0.21
C ARG A 238 11.96 -12.88 0.59
N ASP A 239 13.19 -13.25 0.93
CA ASP A 239 14.19 -12.46 1.66
C ASP A 239 14.52 -11.17 0.91
N PRO A 240 14.52 -10.00 1.59
CA PRO A 240 14.99 -8.75 1.03
C PRO A 240 16.37 -8.76 0.34
N THR A 241 17.26 -9.71 0.65
CA THR A 241 18.55 -9.90 -0.04
C THR A 241 18.40 -10.15 -1.55
N GLU A 242 17.27 -10.70 -2.00
CA GLU A 242 17.02 -10.93 -3.41
C GLU A 242 16.78 -9.64 -4.21
N MET A 243 16.44 -8.53 -3.54
CA MET A 243 16.17 -7.24 -4.19
C MET A 243 17.46 -6.52 -4.58
N ALA A 244 18.47 -6.59 -3.71
CA ALA A 244 19.81 -6.09 -4.03
C ALA A 244 20.38 -6.88 -5.23
N ALA A 245 20.20 -8.20 -5.22
CA ALA A 245 20.58 -9.05 -6.35
C ALA A 245 19.80 -8.71 -7.63
N ALA A 246 18.52 -8.35 -7.53
CA ALA A 246 17.73 -7.92 -8.70
C ALA A 246 18.24 -6.59 -9.28
N HIS A 247 18.58 -5.61 -8.42
CA HIS A 247 19.17 -4.34 -8.85
C HIS A 247 20.48 -4.55 -9.61
N GLU A 248 21.41 -5.33 -9.04
CA GLU A 248 22.69 -5.63 -9.68
C GLU A 248 22.52 -6.42 -10.99
N ARG A 249 21.57 -7.34 -11.05
CA ARG A 249 21.25 -8.09 -12.29
C ARG A 249 20.70 -7.18 -13.39
N LEU A 250 19.91 -6.16 -13.06
CA LEU A 250 19.45 -5.16 -14.02
C LEU A 250 20.64 -4.39 -14.60
N ILE A 251 21.54 -3.89 -13.74
CA ILE A 251 22.74 -3.16 -14.17
C ILE A 251 23.63 -4.06 -15.04
N ALA A 252 23.88 -5.30 -14.63
CA ALA A 252 24.66 -6.27 -15.39
C ALA A 252 24.03 -6.63 -16.76
N ALA A 253 22.71 -6.49 -16.90
CA ALA A 253 22.01 -6.62 -18.18
C ALA A 253 21.99 -5.32 -19.02
N GLY A 254 22.81 -4.33 -18.67
CA GLY A 254 22.99 -3.08 -19.42
C GLY A 254 21.86 -2.07 -19.21
N TRP A 255 21.10 -2.16 -18.11
CA TRP A 255 20.17 -1.10 -17.74
C TRP A 255 20.94 0.09 -17.18
N SER A 256 20.47 1.32 -17.44
CA SER A 256 21.01 2.47 -16.73
C SER A 256 20.74 2.31 -15.24
N ARG A 257 21.62 2.82 -14.38
CA ARG A 257 21.40 2.79 -12.92
C ARG A 257 20.06 3.42 -12.55
N ALA A 258 19.70 4.53 -13.20
CA ALA A 258 18.42 5.20 -12.98
C ALA A 258 17.20 4.33 -13.32
N ASP A 259 17.22 3.60 -14.44
CA ASP A 259 16.11 2.72 -14.81
C ASP A 259 16.05 1.49 -13.90
N ALA A 260 17.20 0.91 -13.54
CA ALA A 260 17.26 -0.20 -12.58
C ALA A 260 16.66 0.22 -11.22
N HIS A 261 17.04 1.41 -10.74
CA HIS A 261 16.54 1.98 -9.51
C HIS A 261 15.03 2.25 -9.56
N TRP A 262 14.54 2.80 -10.66
CA TRP A 262 13.11 3.06 -10.87
C TRP A 262 12.29 1.76 -10.86
N ILE A 263 12.74 0.71 -11.55
CA ILE A 263 12.04 -0.58 -11.59
C ILE A 263 12.00 -1.26 -10.22
N VAL A 264 13.10 -1.21 -9.46
CA VAL A 264 13.15 -1.71 -8.09
C VAL A 264 12.24 -0.87 -7.18
N ALA A 265 12.21 0.45 -7.34
CA ALA A 265 11.34 1.34 -6.59
C ALA A 265 9.85 1.09 -6.84
N GLN A 266 9.43 0.62 -8.03
CA GLN A 266 8.02 0.21 -8.27
C GLN A 266 7.57 -0.91 -7.32
N ARG A 267 8.49 -1.70 -6.75
CA ARG A 267 8.13 -2.69 -5.74
C ARG A 267 7.73 -2.03 -4.41
N LEU A 268 8.28 -0.86 -4.11
CA LEU A 268 7.94 -0.13 -2.90
C LEU A 268 6.46 0.27 -2.89
N LYS A 269 5.91 0.62 -4.05
CA LYS A 269 4.47 0.83 -4.27
C LYS A 269 3.64 -0.40 -3.90
N ASP A 270 3.99 -1.58 -4.42
CA ASP A 270 3.27 -2.83 -4.12
C ASP A 270 3.32 -3.17 -2.62
N LEU A 271 4.50 -3.03 -2.01
CA LEU A 271 4.69 -3.27 -0.57
C LEU A 271 3.96 -2.22 0.28
N SER A 272 3.88 -0.97 -0.17
CA SER A 272 3.14 0.09 0.52
C SER A 272 1.64 -0.21 0.54
N HIS A 273 1.06 -0.66 -0.59
CA HIS A 273 -0.32 -1.12 -0.64
C HIS A 273 -0.57 -2.32 0.28
N ARG A 274 0.34 -3.29 0.28
CA ARG A 274 0.26 -4.45 1.19
C ARG A 274 0.37 -4.04 2.65
N ARG A 275 1.26 -3.10 3.00
CA ARG A 275 1.42 -2.55 4.35
C ARG A 275 0.13 -1.91 4.81
N PHE A 276 -0.49 -1.09 3.97
CA PHE A 276 -1.76 -0.45 4.26
C PHE A 276 -2.88 -1.48 4.48
N ALA A 277 -3.02 -2.45 3.57
CA ALA A 277 -4.01 -3.51 3.69
C ALA A 277 -3.79 -4.38 4.93
N ALA A 278 -2.53 -4.72 5.25
CA ALA A 278 -2.18 -5.50 6.44
C ALA A 278 -2.46 -4.74 7.74
N ARG A 279 -2.10 -3.44 7.82
CA ARG A 279 -2.41 -2.58 8.98
C ARG A 279 -3.92 -2.49 9.22
N ARG A 280 -4.68 -2.29 8.15
CA ARG A 280 -6.14 -2.26 8.21
C ARG A 280 -6.70 -3.62 8.68
N HIS A 281 -6.21 -4.73 8.13
CA HIS A 281 -6.67 -6.05 8.53
C HIS A 281 -6.36 -6.39 9.99
N VAL A 282 -5.16 -6.06 10.48
CA VAL A 282 -4.81 -6.18 11.90
C VAL A 282 -5.77 -5.36 12.76
N THR A 283 -6.02 -4.11 12.36
CA THR A 283 -6.95 -3.22 13.06
C THR A 283 -8.36 -3.81 13.14
N GLU A 284 -8.90 -4.28 12.02
CA GLU A 284 -10.22 -4.94 11.96
C GLU A 284 -10.30 -6.17 12.89
N LEU A 285 -9.22 -6.97 12.96
CA LEU A 285 -9.13 -8.13 13.85
C LEU A 285 -8.97 -7.74 15.33
N GLU A 286 -8.26 -6.66 15.66
CA GLU A 286 -8.16 -6.14 17.03
C GLU A 286 -9.52 -5.67 17.54
N VAL A 287 -10.30 -4.98 16.70
CA VAL A 287 -11.69 -4.57 17.02
C VAL A 287 -12.57 -5.79 17.23
N GLN A 288 -12.53 -6.73 16.29
CA GLN A 288 -13.34 -7.94 16.39
C GLN A 288 -13.02 -8.72 17.66
N ARG A 289 -11.73 -8.90 17.96
CA ARG A 289 -11.29 -9.51 19.21
C ARG A 289 -11.80 -8.72 20.41
N ALA A 290 -11.65 -7.41 20.47
CA ALA A 290 -12.15 -6.63 21.60
C ALA A 290 -13.68 -6.78 21.78
N ARG A 291 -14.45 -6.92 20.69
CA ARG A 291 -15.91 -7.16 20.73
C ARG A 291 -16.25 -8.54 21.27
N ASP A 292 -15.53 -9.56 20.84
CA ASP A 292 -15.77 -10.96 21.23
C ASP A 292 -15.47 -11.22 22.72
N PHE A 293 -14.65 -10.37 23.36
CA PHE A 293 -14.24 -10.51 24.76
C PHE A 293 -15.11 -9.74 25.78
N ARG A 294 -16.27 -9.19 25.36
CA ARG A 294 -17.17 -8.28 26.13
C ARG A 294 -17.80 -8.81 27.44
N ALA A 295 -17.51 -10.02 27.92
CA ALA A 295 -17.98 -10.47 29.23
C ALA A 295 -16.94 -11.40 29.90
N PRO A 296 -16.18 -10.91 30.89
CA PRO A 296 -15.34 -11.76 31.73
C PRO A 296 -16.16 -12.69 32.65
N ASN A 297 -17.41 -12.33 32.95
CA ASN A 297 -18.22 -12.95 34.01
C ASN A 297 -19.48 -13.70 33.51
N ALA A 298 -19.69 -13.83 32.20
CA ALA A 298 -20.74 -14.70 31.67
C ALA A 298 -20.18 -16.12 31.51
N PRO A 299 -20.91 -17.18 31.90
CA PRO A 299 -20.48 -18.55 31.64
C PRO A 299 -20.35 -18.75 30.14
N ARG A 300 -19.11 -18.87 29.66
CA ARG A 300 -18.83 -19.07 28.24
C ARG A 300 -19.12 -20.51 27.86
N LEU A 301 -19.82 -20.69 26.76
CA LEU A 301 -19.98 -22.01 26.15
C LEU A 301 -18.64 -22.42 25.52
N SER A 302 -18.33 -23.72 25.47
CA SER A 302 -17.02 -24.20 24.97
C SER A 302 -16.68 -23.71 23.56
N TRP A 303 -17.69 -23.57 22.68
CA TRP A 303 -17.52 -23.06 21.33
C TRP A 303 -17.13 -21.57 21.27
N GLU A 304 -17.45 -20.78 22.30
CA GLU A 304 -17.06 -19.37 22.39
C GLU A 304 -15.57 -19.22 22.76
N VAL A 305 -15.04 -20.17 23.55
CA VAL A 305 -13.61 -20.25 23.86
C VAL A 305 -12.81 -20.62 22.60
N ASP A 306 -13.26 -21.62 21.85
CA ASP A 306 -12.62 -22.02 20.59
C ASP A 306 -12.61 -20.90 19.54
N LEU A 307 -13.71 -20.14 19.43
CA LEU A 307 -13.80 -18.97 18.56
C LEU A 307 -12.84 -17.85 19.00
N ALA A 308 -12.73 -17.59 20.30
CA ALA A 308 -11.83 -16.58 20.85
C ALA A 308 -10.35 -16.96 20.60
N GLU A 309 -9.99 -18.23 20.76
CA GLU A 309 -8.66 -18.74 20.44
C GLU A 309 -8.37 -18.70 18.93
N ALA A 310 -9.35 -19.01 18.09
CA ALA A 310 -9.23 -18.89 16.65
C ALA A 310 -9.05 -17.43 16.21
N ALA A 311 -9.79 -16.49 16.80
CA ALA A 311 -9.65 -15.05 16.55
C ALA A 311 -8.28 -14.53 17.02
N ALA A 312 -7.79 -14.98 18.19
CA ALA A 312 -6.46 -14.64 18.68
C ALA A 312 -5.36 -15.15 17.75
N ARG A 313 -5.44 -16.41 17.29
CA ARG A 313 -4.49 -16.97 16.31
C ARG A 313 -4.48 -16.19 15.00
N ARG A 314 -5.65 -15.86 14.45
CA ARG A 314 -5.77 -15.03 13.24
C ARG A 314 -5.14 -13.64 13.42
N LEU A 315 -5.32 -13.03 14.59
CA LEU A 315 -4.71 -11.74 14.89
C LEU A 315 -3.19 -11.84 14.97
N GLU A 316 -2.64 -12.87 15.63
CA GLU A 316 -1.20 -13.08 15.70
C GLU A 316 -0.60 -13.37 14.31
N GLU A 317 -1.27 -14.18 13.48
CA GLU A 317 -0.88 -14.41 12.09
C GLU A 317 -0.89 -13.11 11.27
N ALA A 318 -1.93 -12.28 11.43
CA ALA A 318 -2.02 -10.98 10.77
C ALA A 318 -0.93 -10.01 11.23
N LYS A 319 -0.59 -10.00 12.52
CA LYS A 319 0.52 -9.21 13.09
C LYS A 319 1.86 -9.69 12.55
N ALA A 320 2.11 -10.99 12.52
CA ALA A 320 3.32 -11.56 11.94
C ALA A 320 3.48 -11.15 10.46
N ARG A 321 2.39 -11.22 9.69
CA ARG A 321 2.38 -10.77 8.29
C ARG A 321 2.63 -9.27 8.15
N LEU A 322 2.05 -8.44 9.02
CA LEU A 322 2.33 -7.00 9.03
C LEU A 322 3.83 -6.73 9.29
N THR A 323 4.41 -7.36 10.30
CA THR A 323 5.84 -7.25 10.64
C THR A 323 6.73 -7.64 9.47
N GLN A 324 6.41 -8.75 8.79
CA GLN A 324 7.14 -9.20 7.59
C GLN A 324 7.07 -8.17 6.46
N VAL A 325 5.89 -7.58 6.21
CA VAL A 325 5.72 -6.55 5.19
C VAL A 325 6.46 -5.26 5.56
N GLU A 326 6.45 -4.85 6.83
CA GLU A 326 7.17 -3.67 7.32
C GLU A 326 8.70 -3.85 7.22
N ALA A 327 9.22 -5.02 7.56
CA ALA A 327 10.64 -5.35 7.35
C ALA A 327 11.03 -5.32 5.85
N GLY A 328 10.14 -5.79 4.97
CA GLY A 328 10.31 -5.71 3.53
C GLY A 328 10.36 -4.27 3.01
N VAL A 329 9.46 -3.40 3.50
CA VAL A 329 9.47 -1.95 3.19
C VAL A 329 10.78 -1.32 3.65
N ALA A 330 11.16 -1.50 4.92
CA ALA A 330 12.37 -0.89 5.47
C ALA A 330 13.62 -1.33 4.72
N THR A 331 13.72 -2.61 4.36
CA THR A 331 14.89 -3.10 3.61
C THR A 331 14.95 -2.52 2.21
N LEU A 332 13.81 -2.42 1.52
CA LEU A 332 13.77 -1.83 0.18
C LEU A 332 14.09 -0.34 0.20
N VAL A 333 13.58 0.40 1.19
CA VAL A 333 13.92 1.81 1.42
C VAL A 333 15.43 1.96 1.62
N ASN A 334 16.03 1.16 2.50
CA ASN A 334 17.48 1.18 2.74
C ASN A 334 18.30 0.80 1.50
N LEU A 335 17.82 -0.17 0.71
CA LEU A 335 18.47 -0.55 -0.55
C LEU A 335 18.46 0.61 -1.55
N LEU A 336 17.30 1.24 -1.75
CA LEU A 336 17.15 2.39 -2.64
C LEU A 336 18.03 3.56 -2.17
N ALA A 337 18.05 3.84 -0.87
CA ALA A 337 18.92 4.88 -0.33
C ALA A 337 20.42 4.61 -0.55
N LYS A 338 20.87 3.37 -0.34
CA LYS A 338 22.29 2.98 -0.53
C LYS A 338 22.72 2.96 -2.00
N THR A 339 21.82 2.55 -2.89
CA THR A 339 22.11 2.42 -4.33
C THR A 339 21.72 3.66 -5.11
N TRP A 340 21.42 4.75 -4.41
CA TRP A 340 20.93 5.98 -5.01
C TRP A 340 21.93 6.51 -6.04
N PRO A 341 21.55 6.68 -7.32
CA PRO A 341 22.56 6.98 -8.32
C PRO A 341 22.94 8.47 -8.25
N ALA A 342 24.25 8.74 -8.12
CA ALA A 342 24.81 10.10 -7.98
C ALA A 342 24.56 10.99 -9.21
N GLU A 343 24.34 10.38 -10.37
CA GLU A 343 24.17 11.06 -11.67
C GLU A 343 22.73 11.51 -11.94
N ILE A 344 21.75 11.14 -11.11
CA ILE A 344 20.36 11.54 -11.37
C ILE A 344 20.11 12.95 -10.85
N ASP A 345 19.74 13.86 -11.76
CA ASP A 345 19.27 15.18 -11.38
C ASP A 345 18.00 15.09 -10.50
N ALA A 346 17.88 15.96 -9.51
CA ALA A 346 16.80 15.96 -8.52
C ALA A 346 15.38 16.06 -9.13
N VAL A 347 15.22 16.67 -10.30
CA VAL A 347 13.97 16.81 -11.06
C VAL A 347 13.64 15.54 -11.86
N SER A 348 14.64 14.89 -12.47
CA SER A 348 14.48 13.60 -13.15
C SER A 348 14.17 12.46 -12.17
N VAL A 349 14.81 12.48 -10.98
CA VAL A 349 14.44 11.65 -9.83
C VAL A 349 12.96 11.84 -9.47
N ARG A 350 12.52 13.10 -9.31
CA ARG A 350 11.18 13.46 -8.87
C ARG A 350 10.10 12.79 -9.72
N THR A 351 10.20 12.95 -11.04
CA THR A 351 9.19 12.47 -11.98
C THR A 351 9.09 10.94 -12.01
N ARG A 352 10.22 10.23 -11.84
CA ARG A 352 10.26 8.76 -11.87
C ARG A 352 9.87 8.15 -10.53
N ILE A 353 10.30 8.73 -9.41
CA ILE A 353 10.01 8.18 -8.07
C ILE A 353 8.60 8.52 -7.61
N ASP A 354 8.02 9.64 -8.04
CA ASP A 354 6.61 9.95 -7.77
C ASP A 354 5.66 8.86 -8.27
N SER A 355 6.03 8.13 -9.33
CA SER A 355 5.26 6.99 -9.83
C SER A 355 5.41 5.70 -8.98
N CYS A 356 6.51 5.58 -8.23
CA CYS A 356 6.90 4.44 -7.41
C CYS A 356 6.44 4.55 -5.95
N VAL A 357 6.01 5.73 -5.52
CA VAL A 357 5.62 6.02 -4.14
C VAL A 357 4.11 6.27 -4.09
N VAL A 358 3.31 5.20 -4.21
CA VAL A 358 1.85 5.33 -4.05
C VAL A 358 1.50 5.31 -2.56
N GLY A 359 0.81 6.36 -2.09
CA GLY A 359 0.46 6.54 -0.68
C GLY A 359 0.92 7.86 -0.03
N GLY A 360 1.03 8.93 -0.81
CA GLY A 360 0.85 10.28 -0.25
C GLY A 360 2.14 11.04 -0.03
N ASN A 361 2.76 10.93 1.15
CA ASN A 361 3.92 11.74 1.56
C ASN A 361 4.78 11.00 2.61
N ALA A 362 4.17 10.12 3.43
CA ALA A 362 4.86 9.33 4.44
C ALA A 362 6.01 8.49 3.87
N MET A 363 5.77 7.79 2.75
CA MET A 363 6.82 6.97 2.14
C MET A 363 7.93 7.82 1.47
N ARG A 364 7.62 9.05 1.03
CA ARG A 364 8.67 9.99 0.59
C ARG A 364 9.54 10.42 1.78
N LEU A 365 8.92 10.65 2.93
CA LEU A 365 9.64 10.99 4.16
C LEU A 365 10.53 9.82 4.62
N GLU A 366 10.00 8.60 4.68
CA GLU A 366 10.77 7.39 5.02
C GLU A 366 11.99 7.21 4.10
N LEU A 367 11.82 7.45 2.80
CA LEU A 367 12.94 7.40 1.84
C LEU A 367 13.94 8.56 2.03
N ALA A 368 13.45 9.77 2.29
CA ALA A 368 14.31 10.93 2.56
C ALA A 368 15.12 10.77 3.85
N GLU A 369 14.58 10.10 4.87
CA GLU A 369 15.29 9.76 6.10
C GLU A 369 16.41 8.74 5.89
N ALA A 370 16.20 7.79 4.98
CA ALA A 370 17.21 6.76 4.68
C ALA A 370 18.33 7.29 3.77
N LEU A 371 18.05 8.30 2.94
CA LEU A 371 19.03 8.88 2.02
C LEU A 371 20.17 9.58 2.77
N PRO A 372 21.41 9.51 2.25
CA PRO A 372 22.49 10.32 2.80
C PRO A 372 22.20 11.82 2.61
N LEU A 373 22.84 12.64 3.44
CA LEU A 373 22.82 14.09 3.27
C LEU A 373 23.31 14.48 1.87
N GLY A 374 22.43 15.12 1.08
CA GLY A 374 22.73 15.55 -0.29
C GLY A 374 21.48 16.04 -1.02
N ASP A 375 21.66 16.46 -2.28
CA ASP A 375 20.62 17.13 -3.08
C ASP A 375 19.31 16.33 -3.20
N ALA A 376 19.42 15.00 -3.33
CA ALA A 376 18.25 14.13 -3.45
C ALA A 376 17.38 14.13 -2.18
N ARG A 377 18.01 14.01 -1.00
CA ARG A 377 17.33 14.10 0.29
C ARG A 377 16.68 15.47 0.44
N GLN A 378 17.43 16.55 0.17
CA GLN A 378 16.93 17.91 0.32
C GLN A 378 15.76 18.20 -0.64
N ALA A 379 15.83 17.75 -1.89
CA ALA A 379 14.76 17.93 -2.87
C ALA A 379 13.46 17.20 -2.47
N MET A 380 13.56 16.01 -1.87
CA MET A 380 12.38 15.30 -1.34
C MET A 380 11.75 16.03 -0.17
N LEU A 381 12.56 16.51 0.77
CA LEU A 381 12.10 17.26 1.93
C LEU A 381 11.46 18.60 1.50
N ASP A 382 12.07 19.30 0.55
CA ASP A 382 11.52 20.53 -0.02
C ASP A 382 10.18 20.30 -0.73
N ASP A 383 9.99 19.16 -1.43
CA ASP A 383 8.70 18.83 -2.04
C ASP A 383 7.62 18.52 -1.00
N LEU A 384 7.94 17.79 0.06
CA LEU A 384 7.02 17.54 1.18
C LEU A 384 6.55 18.85 1.81
N LEU A 385 7.49 19.74 2.08
CA LEU A 385 7.21 21.07 2.62
C LEU A 385 6.39 21.93 1.66
N ARG A 386 6.69 21.88 0.36
CA ARG A 386 5.92 22.59 -0.67
C ARG A 386 4.48 22.09 -0.76
N ARG A 387 4.26 20.77 -0.71
CA ARG A 387 2.90 20.19 -0.73
C ARG A 387 2.09 20.61 0.49
N PHE A 388 2.73 20.62 1.66
CA PHE A 388 2.13 21.17 2.87
C PHE A 388 1.77 22.65 2.72
N ASP A 389 2.66 23.47 2.17
CA ASP A 389 2.40 24.89 1.91
C ASP A 389 1.23 25.09 0.94
N ASP A 390 1.17 24.29 -0.14
CA ASP A 390 0.09 24.33 -1.13
C ASP A 390 -1.25 23.92 -0.48
N GLN A 391 -1.25 22.88 0.36
CA GLN A 391 -2.44 22.37 1.06
C GLN A 391 -3.00 23.37 2.07
N LEU A 392 -2.15 24.03 2.86
CA LEU A 392 -2.58 25.08 3.79
C LEU A 392 -2.79 26.45 3.13
N GLY A 393 -2.42 26.61 1.86
CA GLY A 393 -2.51 27.89 1.16
C GLY A 393 -1.51 28.94 1.65
N LEU A 394 -0.33 28.52 2.13
CA LEU A 394 0.72 29.42 2.64
C LEU A 394 1.37 30.27 1.53
N ARG A 395 1.29 29.82 0.28
CA ARG A 395 1.93 30.48 -0.88
C ARG A 395 1.10 31.64 -1.42
N ASP A 396 -0.23 31.56 -1.30
CA ASP A 396 -1.16 32.65 -1.63
C ASP A 396 -2.23 32.79 -0.53
N PRO A 397 -1.88 33.40 0.63
CA PRO A 397 -2.80 33.52 1.75
C PRO A 397 -4.05 34.33 1.42
N ALA A 398 -3.94 35.32 0.52
CA ALA A 398 -5.05 36.19 0.13
C ALA A 398 -6.14 35.42 -0.63
N ARG A 399 -5.74 34.46 -1.47
CA ARG A 399 -6.64 33.56 -2.19
C ARG A 399 -7.08 32.38 -1.31
N ALA A 400 -6.21 31.86 -0.45
CA ALA A 400 -6.50 30.72 0.42
C ALA A 400 -7.79 30.94 1.22
N PHE A 401 -7.99 32.12 1.82
CA PHE A 401 -9.21 32.41 2.60
C PHE A 401 -10.47 32.58 1.75
N GLN A 402 -10.36 32.67 0.43
CA GLN A 402 -11.51 32.75 -0.49
C GLN A 402 -11.97 31.36 -0.93
N GLU A 403 -11.10 30.35 -0.81
CA GLU A 403 -11.35 28.96 -1.14
C GLU A 403 -11.77 28.18 0.10
N TYR A 404 -12.84 27.39 -0.03
CA TYR A 404 -13.33 26.56 1.07
C TYR A 404 -12.29 25.50 1.43
N PHE A 405 -11.87 25.49 2.70
CA PHE A 405 -10.92 24.51 3.21
C PHE A 405 -11.65 23.22 3.56
N LEU A 406 -11.91 22.40 2.53
CA LEU A 406 -12.63 21.14 2.65
C LEU A 406 -11.64 19.98 2.74
N ILE A 407 -10.80 19.96 3.77
CA ILE A 407 -10.04 18.74 4.09
C ILE A 407 -10.93 17.89 4.98
N ARG A 408 -11.41 16.78 4.42
CA ARG A 408 -12.27 15.84 5.12
C ARG A 408 -11.38 14.93 5.96
N GLY A 409 -11.31 15.18 7.26
CA GLY A 409 -10.90 14.18 8.25
C GLY A 409 -9.51 14.37 8.90
N PRO A 410 -9.13 13.44 9.79
CA PRO A 410 -7.92 13.48 10.60
C PRO A 410 -6.60 13.35 9.79
N GLU A 411 -6.68 13.10 8.49
CA GLU A 411 -5.54 12.91 7.59
C GLU A 411 -4.64 14.14 7.51
N ILE A 412 -5.19 15.35 7.67
CA ILE A 412 -4.41 16.60 7.70
C ILE A 412 -3.35 16.60 8.83
N PHE A 413 -3.64 15.95 9.95
CA PHE A 413 -2.72 15.88 11.08
C PHE A 413 -1.60 14.86 10.85
N ALA A 414 -1.82 13.86 9.99
CA ALA A 414 -0.73 13.02 9.49
C ALA A 414 0.20 13.85 8.58
N GLU A 415 -0.37 14.68 7.70
CA GLU A 415 0.40 15.57 6.83
C GLU A 415 1.17 16.65 7.61
N ILE A 416 0.59 17.24 8.66
CA ILE A 416 1.29 18.16 9.56
C ILE A 416 2.50 17.48 10.19
N ARG A 417 2.36 16.25 10.71
CA ARG A 417 3.47 15.51 11.32
C ARG A 417 4.57 15.19 10.30
N ILE A 418 4.19 14.81 9.08
CA ILE A 418 5.14 14.61 7.98
C ILE A 418 5.90 15.90 7.66
N ALA A 419 5.18 17.03 7.55
CA ALA A 419 5.79 18.33 7.28
C ALA A 419 6.71 18.79 8.42
N THR A 420 6.33 18.57 9.68
CA THR A 420 7.16 18.85 10.86
C THR A 420 8.46 18.08 10.79
N ARG A 421 8.39 16.75 10.59
CA ARG A 421 9.57 15.90 10.49
C ARG A 421 10.43 16.28 9.28
N ALA A 422 9.80 16.61 8.15
CA ALA A 422 10.50 17.07 6.96
C ALA A 422 11.26 18.38 7.21
N LEU A 423 10.66 19.35 7.92
CA LEU A 423 11.31 20.61 8.27
C LEU A 423 12.53 20.39 9.18
N VAL A 424 12.37 19.57 10.21
CA VAL A 424 13.45 19.24 11.14
C VAL A 424 14.63 18.62 10.39
N LEU A 425 14.38 17.60 9.56
CA LEU A 425 15.42 16.93 8.76
C LEU A 425 16.05 17.86 7.72
N ARG A 426 15.25 18.73 7.09
CA ARG A 426 15.70 19.71 6.08
C ARG A 426 16.73 20.68 6.65
N HIS A 427 16.54 21.03 7.92
CA HIS A 427 17.29 22.06 8.62
C HIS A 427 18.09 21.50 9.81
N GLU A 428 18.41 20.20 9.80
CA GLU A 428 19.14 19.56 10.91
C GLU A 428 20.53 20.19 11.14
N GLN A 429 21.14 20.72 10.08
CA GLN A 429 22.42 21.45 10.11
C GLN A 429 22.27 22.99 10.15
N ASP A 430 21.06 23.55 10.20
CA ASP A 430 20.86 25.01 10.15
C ASP A 430 21.14 25.65 11.53
N GLU A 431 22.16 26.51 11.57
CA GLU A 431 22.55 27.30 12.75
C GLU A 431 21.48 28.33 13.14
N LYS A 432 20.66 28.79 12.19
CA LYS A 432 19.61 29.78 12.46
C LYS A 432 18.38 29.20 13.17
N GLY A 433 18.36 27.88 13.37
CA GLY A 433 17.34 27.17 14.13
C GLY A 433 16.10 26.80 13.30
N VAL A 434 15.62 25.58 13.49
CA VAL A 434 14.41 25.03 12.83
C VAL A 434 13.16 25.84 13.23
N GLY A 435 13.09 26.31 14.48
CA GLY A 435 11.96 27.08 14.99
C GLY A 435 11.75 28.41 14.25
N LEU A 436 12.83 29.12 13.90
CA LEU A 436 12.74 30.35 13.11
C LEU A 436 12.17 30.08 11.72
N ARG A 437 12.60 28.98 11.07
CA ARG A 437 12.09 28.56 9.75
C ARG A 437 10.61 28.18 9.80
N ALA A 438 10.19 27.47 10.85
CA ALA A 438 8.78 27.15 11.08
C ALA A 438 7.93 28.41 11.22
N GLY A 439 8.38 29.36 12.05
CA GLY A 439 7.71 30.64 12.25
C GLY A 439 7.60 31.45 10.95
N GLN A 440 8.70 31.60 10.21
CA GLN A 440 8.71 32.31 8.92
C GLN A 440 7.73 31.70 7.90
N ARG A 441 7.64 30.37 7.85
CA ARG A 441 6.77 29.62 6.93
C ARG A 441 5.29 29.92 7.18
N ILE A 442 4.85 29.95 8.44
CA ILE A 442 3.44 30.17 8.78
C ILE A 442 3.05 31.64 8.98
N ASN A 443 4.02 32.55 9.11
CA ASN A 443 3.78 33.95 9.50
C ASN A 443 2.76 34.67 8.61
N ARG A 444 2.89 34.55 7.29
CA ARG A 444 1.99 35.24 6.34
C ARG A 444 0.53 34.79 6.47
N LEU A 445 0.31 33.49 6.66
CA LEU A 445 -1.01 32.94 6.91
C LEU A 445 -1.53 33.38 8.28
N SER A 446 -0.69 33.36 9.31
CA SER A 446 -1.05 33.80 10.67
C SER A 446 -1.52 35.26 10.70
N ILE A 447 -0.76 36.16 10.08
CA ILE A 447 -1.12 37.59 9.98
C ILE A 447 -2.45 37.76 9.22
N GLY A 448 -2.58 37.11 8.05
CA GLY A 448 -3.79 37.20 7.23
C GLY A 448 -5.03 36.65 7.92
N ALA A 449 -4.92 35.49 8.57
CA ALA A 449 -6.01 34.86 9.30
C ALA A 449 -6.42 35.71 10.52
N ARG A 450 -5.47 36.18 11.33
CA ARG A 450 -5.76 37.04 12.49
C ARG A 450 -6.43 38.36 12.06
N ALA A 451 -5.97 38.97 10.98
CA ALA A 451 -6.58 40.18 10.44
C ALA A 451 -8.01 39.97 9.91
N LEU A 452 -8.36 38.74 9.50
CA LEU A 452 -9.71 38.36 9.09
C LEU A 452 -10.59 38.04 10.30
N LEU A 453 -10.08 37.26 11.26
CA LEU A 453 -10.78 36.87 12.49
C LEU A 453 -11.04 38.05 13.44
N GLY A 454 -10.20 39.09 13.40
CA GLY A 454 -10.41 40.33 14.16
C GLY A 454 -11.48 41.27 13.59
N ARG A 455 -12.09 40.97 12.44
CA ARG A 455 -13.13 41.82 11.83
C ARG A 455 -14.51 41.46 12.41
N PRO A 456 -15.38 42.46 12.68
CA PRO A 456 -16.76 42.18 13.07
C PRO A 456 -17.47 41.30 12.03
N PHE A 457 -18.19 40.27 12.48
CA PHE A 457 -18.82 39.25 11.63
C PHE A 457 -19.66 39.84 10.47
N ALA A 458 -20.36 40.96 10.72
CA ALA A 458 -21.15 41.69 9.72
C ALA A 458 -20.33 42.23 8.53
N ARG A 459 -19.01 42.43 8.68
CA ARG A 459 -18.10 42.87 7.60
C ARG A 459 -17.39 41.71 6.89
N ALA A 460 -17.37 40.50 7.46
CA ALA A 460 -16.71 39.32 6.86
C ALA A 460 -17.62 38.50 5.92
N ARG A 461 -18.95 38.62 6.04
CA ARG A 461 -20.06 38.15 5.17
C ARG A 461 -20.01 36.75 4.53
N SER A 462 -19.01 35.93 4.80
CA SER A 462 -18.95 34.54 4.37
C SER A 462 -18.48 33.66 5.52
N HIS A 463 -19.44 32.95 6.13
CA HIS A 463 -19.23 31.93 7.16
C HIS A 463 -18.12 30.94 6.75
N VAL A 464 -18.14 30.55 5.47
CA VAL A 464 -17.15 29.69 4.80
C VAL A 464 -15.74 30.25 4.91
N ARG A 465 -15.54 31.56 4.67
CA ARG A 465 -14.22 32.20 4.74
C ARG A 465 -13.70 32.26 6.18
N HIS A 466 -14.58 32.55 7.13
CA HIS A 466 -14.23 32.58 8.55
C HIS A 466 -13.81 31.18 9.03
N GLN A 467 -14.62 30.16 8.78
CA GLN A 467 -14.32 28.77 9.14
C GLN A 467 -13.01 28.29 8.51
N SER A 468 -12.80 28.59 7.23
CA SER A 468 -11.59 28.18 6.52
C SER A 468 -10.34 28.91 7.01
N ALA A 469 -10.47 30.17 7.46
CA ALA A 469 -9.36 30.90 8.08
C ALA A 469 -9.03 30.32 9.46
N THR A 470 -10.03 29.99 10.26
CA THR A 470 -9.85 29.35 11.56
C THR A 470 -9.18 27.99 11.43
N ALA A 471 -9.68 27.11 10.55
CA ALA A 471 -9.13 25.77 10.36
C ALA A 471 -7.66 25.81 9.90
N ARG A 472 -7.33 26.65 8.91
CA ARG A 472 -5.95 26.83 8.44
C ARG A 472 -5.03 27.40 9.51
N LEU A 473 -5.52 28.39 10.28
CA LEU A 473 -4.75 28.96 11.38
C LEU A 473 -4.51 27.92 12.49
N ALA A 474 -5.52 27.12 12.83
CA ALA A 474 -5.38 26.02 13.76
C ALA A 474 -4.33 25.01 13.28
N CYS A 475 -4.40 24.54 12.03
CA CYS A 475 -3.37 23.66 11.44
C CYS A 475 -1.96 24.27 11.49
N ALA A 476 -1.82 25.56 11.21
CA ALA A 476 -0.53 26.24 11.24
C ALA A 476 0.06 26.36 12.65
N LEU A 477 -0.79 26.61 13.66
CA LEU A 477 -0.39 26.64 15.06
C LEU A 477 -0.07 25.22 15.58
N THR A 478 -0.86 24.21 15.18
CA THR A 478 -0.56 22.80 15.45
C THR A 478 0.81 22.44 14.90
N PHE A 479 1.11 22.80 13.65
CA PHE A 479 2.43 22.59 13.05
C PHE A 479 3.57 23.24 13.87
N ALA A 480 3.40 24.48 14.31
CA ALA A 480 4.42 25.15 15.13
C ALA A 480 4.67 24.44 16.47
N LEU A 481 3.61 23.98 17.14
CA LEU A 481 3.70 23.24 18.39
C LEU A 481 4.34 21.86 18.19
N GLU A 482 3.98 21.14 17.11
CA GLU A 482 4.60 19.88 16.74
C GLU A 482 6.11 20.05 16.45
N VAL A 483 6.51 21.15 15.81
CA VAL A 483 7.93 21.49 15.65
C VAL A 483 8.60 21.73 17.00
N ALA A 484 7.97 22.46 17.91
CA ALA A 484 8.52 22.69 19.25
C ALA A 484 8.72 21.36 20.01
N ASN A 485 7.73 20.47 19.97
CA ASN A 485 7.79 19.16 20.59
C ASN A 485 8.89 18.28 19.98
N ALA A 486 9.09 18.35 18.66
CA ALA A 486 10.14 17.60 17.97
C ALA A 486 11.56 18.09 18.33
N LEU A 487 11.73 19.38 18.64
CA LEU A 487 13.03 19.97 19.01
C LEU A 487 13.39 19.79 20.49
N ALA A 488 12.40 19.51 21.36
CA ALA A 488 12.58 19.46 22.82
C ALA A 488 13.64 18.44 23.28
N ILE A 489 13.91 17.41 22.48
CA ILE A 489 14.88 16.35 22.80
C ILE A 489 16.34 16.84 22.66
N GLU A 490 16.62 17.75 21.73
CA GLU A 490 17.99 18.10 21.32
C GLU A 490 18.31 19.59 21.52
N ARG A 491 17.30 20.48 21.56
CA ARG A 491 17.46 21.94 21.60
C ARG A 491 16.44 22.58 22.56
N GLU A 492 16.50 22.19 23.84
CA GLU A 492 15.48 22.51 24.86
C GLU A 492 15.14 24.01 24.96
N ALA A 493 16.13 24.90 24.93
CA ALA A 493 15.88 26.35 25.08
C ALA A 493 15.13 26.97 23.90
N GLU A 494 15.52 26.62 22.66
CA GLU A 494 14.82 27.06 21.44
C GLU A 494 13.41 26.47 21.36
N ALA A 495 13.28 25.20 21.72
CA ALA A 495 12.01 24.49 21.78
C ALA A 495 11.05 25.14 22.79
N ARG A 496 11.54 25.51 23.98
CA ARG A 496 10.74 26.12 25.05
C ARG A 496 10.15 27.48 24.64
N GLU A 497 10.93 28.33 23.98
CA GLU A 497 10.43 29.64 23.54
C GLU A 497 9.37 29.50 22.42
N LEU A 498 9.62 28.62 21.45
CA LEU A 498 8.63 28.31 20.40
C LEU A 498 7.36 27.70 20.99
N ALA A 499 7.49 26.79 21.95
CA ALA A 499 6.37 26.18 22.68
C ALA A 499 5.54 27.25 23.41
N LYS A 500 6.20 28.15 24.15
CA LYS A 500 5.52 29.23 24.89
C LYS A 500 4.71 30.13 23.95
N LEU A 501 5.33 30.63 22.88
CA LEU A 501 4.66 31.49 21.90
C LEU A 501 3.54 30.75 21.16
N GLY A 502 3.78 29.48 20.80
CA GLY A 502 2.79 28.61 20.15
C GLY A 502 1.56 28.41 21.02
N VAL A 503 1.77 28.12 22.31
CA VAL A 503 0.69 27.94 23.31
C VAL A 503 -0.09 29.23 23.52
N GLU A 504 0.59 30.37 23.68
CA GLU A 504 -0.07 31.68 23.82
C GLU A 504 -0.99 31.97 22.64
N HIS A 505 -0.47 31.78 21.42
CA HIS A 505 -1.22 31.99 20.19
C HIS A 505 -2.35 30.98 19.95
N ALA A 506 -2.17 29.73 20.39
CA ALA A 506 -3.24 28.74 20.40
C ALA A 506 -4.37 29.20 21.33
N GLY A 507 -4.06 29.61 22.57
CA GLY A 507 -5.05 30.13 23.51
C GLY A 507 -5.81 31.34 22.96
N ASP A 508 -5.12 32.28 22.32
CA ASP A 508 -5.75 33.44 21.67
C ASP A 508 -6.76 33.06 20.58
N LEU A 509 -6.47 32.00 19.82
CA LEU A 509 -7.41 31.48 18.82
C LEU A 509 -8.59 30.80 19.50
N LEU A 510 -8.33 29.88 20.44
CA LEU A 510 -9.35 29.10 21.14
C LEU A 510 -10.38 30.00 21.86
N ARG A 511 -9.96 31.15 22.40
CA ARG A 511 -10.87 32.13 23.03
C ARG A 511 -11.78 32.88 22.06
N LYS A 512 -11.39 32.99 20.80
CA LYS A 512 -12.07 33.82 19.78
C LYS A 512 -12.97 33.01 18.86
N VAL A 513 -12.85 31.68 18.87
CA VAL A 513 -13.56 30.80 17.95
C VAL A 513 -14.88 30.36 18.59
N PRO A 514 -16.03 30.70 17.97
CA PRO A 514 -17.31 30.17 18.42
C PRO A 514 -17.34 28.65 18.20
N ASP A 515 -17.99 27.95 19.13
CA ASP A 515 -18.19 26.51 19.04
C ASP A 515 -19.05 26.18 17.80
N THR A 516 -18.42 25.70 16.73
CA THR A 516 -19.07 25.47 15.43
C THR A 516 -18.58 24.17 14.79
N GLU A 517 -19.53 23.40 14.24
CA GLU A 517 -19.37 22.05 13.70
C GLU A 517 -18.13 21.83 12.82
N TRP A 518 -17.91 22.73 11.86
CA TRP A 518 -16.96 22.50 10.77
C TRP A 518 -15.50 22.74 11.17
N VAL A 519 -15.28 23.46 12.27
CA VAL A 519 -13.93 23.82 12.73
C VAL A 519 -13.55 23.00 13.96
N SER A 520 -14.52 22.40 14.67
CA SER A 520 -14.32 21.63 15.90
C SER A 520 -13.12 20.70 15.86
N PRO A 521 -12.94 19.81 14.85
CA PRO A 521 -11.82 18.86 14.85
C PRO A 521 -10.43 19.53 14.81
N TYR A 522 -10.32 20.67 14.16
CA TYR A 522 -9.06 21.43 14.05
C TYR A 522 -8.72 22.14 15.36
N VAL A 523 -9.75 22.66 16.03
CA VAL A 523 -9.64 23.43 17.27
C VAL A 523 -9.40 22.49 18.45
N GLU A 524 -10.07 21.34 18.48
CA GLU A 524 -9.84 20.23 19.42
C GLU A 524 -8.42 19.69 19.29
N GLN A 525 -7.94 19.40 18.08
CA GLN A 525 -6.55 18.96 17.88
C GLN A 525 -5.56 20.01 18.37
N LEU A 526 -5.79 21.29 18.05
CA LEU A 526 -4.95 22.38 18.53
C LEU A 526 -4.91 22.42 20.05
N ALA A 527 -6.05 22.27 20.72
CA ALA A 527 -6.14 22.22 22.17
C ALA A 527 -5.37 21.02 22.74
N CYS A 528 -5.55 19.83 22.18
CA CYS A 528 -4.82 18.62 22.57
C CYS A 528 -3.31 18.85 22.47
N VAL A 529 -2.80 19.27 21.30
CA VAL A 529 -1.36 19.46 21.07
C VAL A 529 -0.80 20.56 21.98
N ALA A 530 -1.52 21.67 22.17
CA ALA A 530 -1.07 22.75 23.06
C ALA A 530 -0.96 22.29 24.52
N VAL A 531 -1.95 21.56 25.03
CA VAL A 531 -1.93 21.04 26.41
C VAL A 531 -0.83 20.00 26.60
N TRP A 532 -0.60 19.12 25.61
CA TRP A 532 0.54 18.18 25.64
C TRP A 532 1.88 18.92 25.63
N THR A 533 2.04 19.96 24.79
CA THR A 533 3.23 20.81 24.80
C THR A 533 3.42 21.50 26.16
N MET A 534 2.35 21.93 26.84
CA MET A 534 2.47 22.46 28.21
C MET A 534 2.90 21.41 29.22
N ARG A 535 2.56 20.14 28.99
CA ARG A 535 2.95 19.04 29.87
C ARG A 535 4.40 18.66 29.74
N ASP A 536 4.89 18.58 28.52
CA ASP A 536 6.22 18.03 28.27
C ASP A 536 7.29 19.13 28.17
N GLY A 537 6.92 20.38 27.84
CA GLY A 537 7.86 21.47 27.56
C GLY A 537 7.76 22.73 28.43
N LEU A 538 6.66 22.92 29.17
CA LEU A 538 6.39 24.15 29.95
C LEU A 538 6.01 23.85 31.42
N ALA A 539 5.88 24.89 32.22
CA ALA A 539 5.54 24.76 33.65
C ALA A 539 4.09 24.28 33.84
N PRO A 540 3.82 23.40 34.84
CA PRO A 540 2.47 22.88 35.14
C PRO A 540 1.40 23.96 35.34
N ASP A 541 1.79 25.14 35.84
CA ASP A 541 0.88 26.26 36.13
C ASP A 541 0.10 26.76 34.92
N GLN A 542 0.63 26.57 33.70
CA GLN A 542 -0.07 26.99 32.48
C GLN A 542 -1.28 26.12 32.16
N ARG A 543 -1.24 24.81 32.41
CA ARG A 543 -2.40 23.93 32.24
C ARG A 543 -3.50 24.28 33.23
N ARG A 544 -3.12 24.56 34.47
CA ARG A 544 -4.05 25.03 35.52
C ARG A 544 -4.70 26.35 35.14
N ALA A 545 -3.93 27.29 34.57
CA ALA A 545 -4.48 28.55 34.07
C ALA A 545 -5.51 28.32 32.95
N TRP A 546 -5.25 27.40 32.01
CA TRP A 546 -6.21 27.06 30.96
C TRP A 546 -7.47 26.38 31.49
N ALA A 547 -7.36 25.46 32.43
CA ALA A 547 -8.53 24.82 33.06
C ALA A 547 -9.48 25.85 33.69
N LEU A 548 -8.90 26.90 34.29
CA LEU A 548 -9.62 27.96 34.99
C LEU A 548 -10.05 29.14 34.10
N ASP A 549 -9.62 29.21 32.84
CA ASP A 549 -9.94 30.32 31.93
C ASP A 549 -11.38 30.18 31.39
N PRO A 550 -12.34 31.04 31.80
CA PRO A 550 -13.72 30.92 31.35
C PRO A 550 -13.91 31.29 29.88
N MET A 551 -12.93 31.93 29.25
CA MET A 551 -12.99 32.32 27.84
C MET A 551 -12.58 31.18 26.90
N LEU A 552 -11.97 30.10 27.41
CA LEU A 552 -11.63 28.93 26.61
C LEU A 552 -12.84 28.00 26.43
N GLN A 553 -12.84 27.27 25.31
CA GLN A 553 -13.87 26.27 25.02
C GLN A 553 -13.88 25.14 26.08
N PRO A 554 -15.06 24.57 26.40
CA PRO A 554 -15.18 23.53 27.42
C PRO A 554 -14.22 22.35 27.23
N PHE A 555 -14.05 21.87 25.99
CA PHE A 555 -13.13 20.78 25.69
C PHE A 555 -11.68 21.11 26.07
N ALA A 556 -11.16 22.27 25.68
CA ALA A 556 -9.78 22.66 26.00
C ALA A 556 -9.55 22.78 27.51
N ARG A 557 -10.53 23.31 28.24
CA ARG A 557 -10.49 23.44 29.70
C ARG A 557 -10.51 22.07 30.39
N ALA A 558 -11.41 21.20 29.96
CA ALA A 558 -11.53 19.85 30.48
C ALA A 558 -10.27 19.02 30.19
N PHE A 559 -9.72 19.13 28.99
CA PHE A 559 -8.49 18.44 28.59
C PHE A 559 -7.28 18.91 29.41
N ALA A 560 -7.15 20.23 29.64
CA ALA A 560 -6.11 20.79 30.51
C ALA A 560 -6.26 20.33 31.98
N ALA A 561 -7.49 20.23 32.49
CA ALA A 561 -7.76 19.76 33.85
C ALA A 561 -7.40 18.27 34.03
N TRP A 562 -7.92 17.40 33.16
CA TRP A 562 -7.79 15.94 33.29
C TRP A 562 -6.43 15.37 32.86
N THR A 563 -5.57 16.21 32.28
CA THR A 563 -4.16 15.89 32.05
C THR A 563 -3.23 16.45 33.14
N ASP A 564 -3.77 17.10 34.17
CA ASP A 564 -3.05 17.49 35.40
C ASP A 564 -3.61 16.74 36.61
N SER A 565 -2.92 15.67 37.00
CA SER A 565 -3.34 14.82 38.13
C SER A 565 -3.46 15.58 39.45
N ASN A 566 -2.62 16.58 39.67
CA ASN A 566 -2.64 17.38 40.89
C ASN A 566 -3.84 18.32 40.90
N PHE A 567 -4.18 18.92 39.74
CA PHE A 567 -5.37 19.74 39.62
C PHE A 567 -6.65 18.93 39.91
N VAL A 568 -6.77 17.71 39.37
CA VAL A 568 -7.92 16.83 39.64
C VAL A 568 -8.00 16.45 41.12
N ALA A 569 -6.86 16.22 41.78
CA ALA A 569 -6.83 15.94 43.21
C ALA A 569 -7.23 17.15 44.07
N GLU A 570 -6.78 18.35 43.69
CA GLU A 570 -7.04 19.61 44.42
C GLU A 570 -8.46 20.16 44.17
N ARG A 571 -8.97 20.04 42.94
CA ARG A 571 -10.22 20.67 42.47
C ARG A 571 -11.12 19.70 41.72
N ARG A 572 -11.38 18.55 42.32
CA ARG A 572 -12.15 17.45 41.72
C ARG A 572 -13.50 17.90 41.15
N GLU A 573 -14.34 18.57 41.94
CA GLU A 573 -15.68 19.00 41.51
C GLU A 573 -15.63 19.91 40.27
N CYS A 574 -14.63 20.79 40.20
CA CYS A 574 -14.40 21.64 39.04
C CYS A 574 -13.99 20.82 37.82
N ALA A 575 -13.09 19.84 37.97
CA ALA A 575 -12.65 18.97 36.89
C ALA A 575 -13.81 18.10 36.37
N GLU A 576 -14.65 17.56 37.27
CA GLU A 576 -15.84 16.79 36.93
C GLU A 576 -16.83 17.64 36.14
N HIS A 577 -17.15 18.85 36.62
CA HIS A 577 -18.04 19.76 35.92
C HIS A 577 -17.53 20.11 34.51
N LEU A 578 -16.24 20.35 34.36
CA LEU A 578 -15.63 20.61 33.06
C LEU A 578 -15.74 19.41 32.13
N PHE A 579 -15.52 18.19 32.63
CA PHE A 579 -15.66 16.95 31.85
C PHE A 579 -17.09 16.78 31.34
N THR A 580 -18.07 16.86 32.24
CA THR A 580 -19.48 16.69 31.88
C THR A 580 -19.93 17.77 30.89
N THR A 581 -19.46 19.01 31.06
CA THR A 581 -19.77 20.11 30.12
C THR A 581 -19.16 19.87 28.74
N ALA A 582 -17.93 19.38 28.67
CA ALA A 582 -17.29 19.01 27.40
C ALA A 582 -17.94 17.78 26.73
N GLY A 583 -18.54 16.89 27.52
CA GLY A 583 -19.26 15.71 27.07
C GLY A 583 -20.73 15.94 26.72
N GLN A 584 -21.22 17.18 26.69
CA GLN A 584 -22.60 17.45 26.28
C GLN A 584 -22.75 17.42 24.75
N PRO A 585 -23.77 16.74 24.21
CA PRO A 585 -24.07 16.81 22.78
C PRO A 585 -24.47 18.25 22.42
N ALA A 586 -23.92 18.74 21.30
CA ALA A 586 -24.37 20.00 20.74
C ALA A 586 -25.86 19.93 20.36
N LEU A 587 -26.57 21.06 20.47
CA LEU A 587 -28.00 21.17 20.18
C LEU A 587 -28.36 20.91 18.71
N ASP A 588 -27.38 20.98 17.80
CA ASP A 588 -27.55 20.68 16.38
C ASP A 588 -27.14 19.24 16.08
N THR A 589 -28.08 18.46 15.54
CA THR A 589 -27.94 17.03 15.35
C THR A 589 -26.86 16.63 14.33
N ARG A 590 -26.38 17.58 13.53
CA ARG A 590 -25.26 17.36 12.59
C ARG A 590 -23.90 17.36 13.29
N ILE A 591 -23.80 18.03 14.44
CA ILE A 591 -22.55 18.25 15.23
C ILE A 591 -22.24 17.07 16.16
N GLU A 592 -23.20 16.19 16.39
CA GLU A 592 -23.15 15.09 17.36
C GLU A 592 -21.96 14.14 17.20
N ARG A 593 -21.51 13.89 15.95
CA ARG A 593 -20.39 12.97 15.69
C ARG A 593 -19.08 13.48 16.28
N PHE A 594 -18.82 14.78 16.14
CA PHE A 594 -17.57 15.38 16.60
C PHE A 594 -17.53 15.53 18.12
N GLY A 595 -18.67 15.86 18.75
CA GLY A 595 -18.77 15.93 20.21
C GLY A 595 -18.50 14.58 20.90
N TYR A 596 -18.97 13.48 20.31
CA TYR A 596 -18.69 12.13 20.85
C TYR A 596 -17.21 11.75 20.71
N ASP A 597 -16.59 12.02 19.56
CA ASP A 597 -15.17 11.75 19.31
C ASP A 597 -14.26 12.60 20.23
N ALA A 598 -14.65 13.86 20.49
CA ALA A 598 -13.98 14.73 21.44
C ALA A 598 -14.09 14.20 22.88
N ALA A 599 -15.29 13.80 23.33
CA ALA A 599 -15.49 13.21 24.65
C ALA A 599 -14.67 11.92 24.84
N LEU A 600 -14.58 11.08 23.80
CA LEU A 600 -13.74 9.88 23.80
C LEU A 600 -12.25 10.22 23.88
N THR A 601 -11.80 11.24 23.15
CA THR A 601 -10.40 11.73 23.20
C THR A 601 -10.04 12.25 24.60
N LEU A 602 -10.95 12.98 25.23
CA LEU A 602 -10.80 13.45 26.62
C LEU A 602 -10.73 12.26 27.60
N LEU A 603 -11.63 11.27 27.45
CA LEU A 603 -11.63 10.08 28.28
C LEU A 603 -10.31 9.30 28.18
N ASP A 604 -9.82 9.06 26.96
CA ASP A 604 -8.56 8.33 26.73
C ASP A 604 -7.37 9.04 27.40
N ALA A 605 -7.25 10.36 27.20
CA ALA A 605 -6.19 11.16 27.81
C ALA A 605 -6.27 11.17 29.35
N ALA A 606 -7.48 11.27 29.91
CA ALA A 606 -7.73 11.21 31.35
C ALA A 606 -7.32 9.85 31.92
N LEU A 607 -7.73 8.74 31.29
CA LEU A 607 -7.38 7.40 31.72
C LEU A 607 -5.87 7.14 31.63
N ALA A 608 -5.22 7.60 30.57
CA ALA A 608 -3.76 7.49 30.42
C ALA A 608 -3.01 8.22 31.53
N THR A 609 -3.51 9.40 31.94
CA THR A 609 -2.92 10.21 33.02
C THR A 609 -3.18 9.61 34.40
N HIS A 610 -4.38 9.06 34.62
CA HIS A 610 -4.86 8.58 35.93
C HIS A 610 -4.84 7.05 36.08
N ARG A 611 -4.12 6.33 35.23
CA ARG A 611 -4.08 4.85 35.20
C ARG A 611 -3.74 4.17 36.54
N SER A 612 -3.06 4.87 37.43
CA SER A 612 -2.65 4.39 38.76
C SER A 612 -3.53 4.89 39.90
N ASP A 613 -4.59 5.65 39.62
CA ASP A 613 -5.54 6.18 40.60
C ASP A 613 -6.93 5.54 40.41
N PRO A 614 -7.25 4.47 41.18
CA PRO A 614 -8.54 3.79 41.08
C PRO A 614 -9.74 4.71 41.35
N ARG A 615 -9.56 5.76 42.17
CA ARG A 615 -10.66 6.71 42.49
C ARG A 615 -10.95 7.61 41.31
N ALA A 616 -9.91 8.10 40.63
CA ALA A 616 -10.07 8.87 39.40
C ALA A 616 -10.68 8.03 38.28
N ILE A 617 -10.26 6.77 38.12
CA ILE A 617 -10.86 5.84 37.13
C ILE A 617 -12.34 5.61 37.43
N GLN A 618 -12.72 5.40 38.69
CA GLN A 618 -14.12 5.23 39.07
C GLN A 618 -14.95 6.50 38.79
N THR A 619 -14.38 7.68 39.04
CA THR A 619 -15.02 8.97 38.74
C THR A 619 -15.24 9.13 37.24
N LEU A 620 -14.23 8.81 36.43
CA LEU A 620 -14.32 8.81 34.96
C LEU A 620 -15.39 7.82 34.47
N ARG A 621 -15.52 6.63 35.07
CA ARG A 621 -16.60 5.68 34.77
C ARG A 621 -17.98 6.30 35.02
N THR A 622 -18.18 6.98 36.14
CA THR A 622 -19.45 7.63 36.48
C THR A 622 -19.79 8.74 35.48
N MET A 623 -18.88 9.69 35.25
CA MET A 623 -19.10 10.79 34.31
C MET A 623 -19.29 10.29 32.88
N TRP A 624 -18.57 9.25 32.47
CA TRP A 624 -18.77 8.65 31.16
C TRP A 624 -20.16 8.01 31.03
N SER A 625 -20.67 7.36 32.07
CA SER A 625 -22.02 6.78 32.03
C SER A 625 -23.09 7.87 31.79
N GLU A 626 -22.93 9.04 32.40
CA GLU A 626 -23.80 10.20 32.16
C GLU A 626 -23.64 10.74 30.73
N THR A 627 -22.39 10.86 30.26
CA THR A 627 -22.08 11.28 28.88
C THR A 627 -22.70 10.32 27.86
N GLU A 628 -22.54 9.00 28.05
CA GLU A 628 -23.12 7.96 27.21
C GLU A 628 -24.65 8.03 27.18
N ALA A 629 -25.30 8.28 28.32
CA ALA A 629 -26.75 8.48 28.39
C ALA A 629 -27.20 9.70 27.56
N ASN A 630 -26.42 10.78 27.53
CA ASN A 630 -26.70 11.96 26.70
C ASN A 630 -26.58 11.66 25.20
N PHE A 631 -25.71 10.72 24.80
CA PHE A 631 -25.54 10.32 23.40
C PHE A 631 -26.41 9.11 22.97
N ALA A 632 -27.02 8.40 23.91
CA ALA A 632 -27.83 7.20 23.66
C ALA A 632 -29.03 7.41 22.70
N PRO A 633 -29.78 8.53 22.73
CA PRO A 633 -30.87 8.79 21.78
C PRO A 633 -30.44 8.82 20.30
N TYR A 634 -29.13 8.97 20.05
CA TYR A 634 -28.55 9.11 18.72
C TYR A 634 -27.92 7.80 18.19
N GLY A 635 -28.13 6.67 18.88
CA GLY A 635 -27.75 5.34 18.38
C GLY A 635 -26.24 5.08 18.27
N ARG A 636 -25.42 5.77 19.08
CA ARG A 636 -23.96 5.58 19.10
C ARG A 636 -23.57 4.29 19.82
N ASP A 637 -22.58 3.56 19.28
CA ASP A 637 -22.07 2.33 19.88
C ASP A 637 -21.21 2.67 21.12
N PRO A 638 -21.57 2.23 22.33
CA PRO A 638 -20.80 2.48 23.54
C PRO A 638 -19.51 1.65 23.63
N PHE A 639 -19.24 0.79 22.63
CA PHE A 639 -18.08 -0.08 22.59
C PHE A 639 -16.73 0.62 22.84
N PRO A 640 -16.40 1.73 22.18
CA PRO A 640 -15.06 2.31 22.27
C PRO A 640 -14.71 2.73 23.69
N ALA A 641 -15.65 3.41 24.37
CA ALA A 641 -15.43 3.87 25.74
C ALA A 641 -15.46 2.75 26.79
N ARG A 642 -16.37 1.77 26.65
CA ARG A 642 -16.39 0.62 27.56
C ARG A 642 -15.09 -0.17 27.47
N ALA A 643 -14.55 -0.36 26.27
CA ALA A 643 -13.25 -0.99 26.07
C ALA A 643 -12.09 -0.20 26.72
N LEU A 644 -12.09 1.13 26.61
CA LEU A 644 -11.09 2.00 27.27
C LEU A 644 -11.17 1.90 28.80
N LEU A 645 -12.37 2.00 29.37
CA LEU A 645 -12.60 1.92 30.81
C LEU A 645 -12.21 0.54 31.37
N ASP A 646 -12.57 -0.54 30.67
CA ASP A 646 -12.25 -1.91 31.08
C ASP A 646 -10.76 -2.22 30.96
N ALA A 647 -10.08 -1.71 29.93
CA ALA A 647 -8.62 -1.80 29.81
C ALA A 647 -7.89 -1.08 30.95
N ALA A 648 -8.39 0.10 31.36
CA ALA A 648 -7.82 0.86 32.48
C ALA A 648 -8.00 0.15 33.83
N SER A 649 -9.11 -0.56 34.03
CA SER A 649 -9.35 -1.34 35.26
C SER A 649 -8.62 -2.68 35.31
N ALA A 650 -8.14 -3.19 34.18
CA ALA A 650 -7.40 -4.45 34.09
C ALA A 650 -5.88 -4.31 34.33
N ILE A 651 -5.34 -3.11 34.60
CA ILE A 651 -3.89 -2.83 34.71
C ILE A 651 -3.12 -3.37 33.49
N LEU A 652 -3.73 -3.29 32.30
CA LEU A 652 -3.02 -3.58 31.05
C LEU A 652 -2.16 -2.36 30.66
N PRO A 653 -0.96 -2.56 30.08
CA PRO A 653 -0.07 -1.47 29.73
C PRO A 653 -0.65 -0.65 28.58
N LEU A 654 -1.40 0.40 28.91
CA LEU A 654 -1.72 1.50 28.00
C LEU A 654 -0.43 2.31 27.81
N LYS A 655 0.22 2.18 26.65
CA LYS A 655 1.28 3.11 26.24
C LYS A 655 0.60 4.44 25.90
N ALA A 656 0.89 5.48 26.69
CA ALA A 656 0.55 6.85 26.35
C ALA A 656 1.37 7.25 25.11
N ASP A 657 0.82 7.00 23.93
CA ASP A 657 1.33 7.53 22.67
C ASP A 657 0.35 8.64 22.26
N PRO A 658 0.79 9.89 22.04
CA PRO A 658 -0.07 10.95 21.51
C PRO A 658 -0.71 10.59 20.16
N ALA A 659 -0.15 9.63 19.42
CA ALA A 659 -0.79 9.06 18.24
C ALA A 659 -1.95 8.13 18.58
N LEU A 660 -1.95 7.46 19.75
CA LEU A 660 -2.93 6.46 20.12
C LEU A 660 -4.33 7.04 20.40
N SER A 661 -4.52 8.29 20.83
CA SER A 661 -5.90 8.79 21.05
C SER A 661 -6.68 8.92 19.72
N HIS A 662 -6.00 9.36 18.65
CA HIS A 662 -6.57 9.35 17.30
C HIS A 662 -6.51 7.99 16.63
N THR A 663 -5.50 7.17 16.94
CA THR A 663 -5.39 5.84 16.34
C THR A 663 -6.35 4.85 16.99
N LEU A 664 -6.70 4.93 18.28
CA LEU A 664 -7.78 4.15 18.90
C LEU A 664 -9.14 4.54 18.33
N MET A 665 -9.38 5.84 18.09
CA MET A 665 -10.61 6.32 17.44
C MET A 665 -10.72 5.89 15.96
N ALA A 666 -9.63 5.96 15.19
CA ALA A 666 -9.56 5.41 13.84
C ALA A 666 -9.46 3.86 13.81
N ARG A 667 -9.11 3.23 14.95
CA ARG A 667 -9.09 1.77 15.12
C ARG A 667 -10.45 1.23 15.55
N LEU A 668 -11.32 2.02 16.21
CA LEU A 668 -12.59 1.56 16.77
C LEU A 668 -13.84 2.00 15.96
N CYS A 669 -13.70 2.99 15.08
CA CYS A 669 -14.69 3.35 14.03
C CYS A 669 -14.34 2.69 12.70
#